data_AF-A0A0S8HIS4-F1
#
_entry.id   AF-A0A0S8HIS4-F1
#
_cell.length_a   1.000
_cell.length_b   1.000
_cell.length_c   1.000
_cell.angle_alpha   90.00
_cell.angle_beta   90.00
_cell.angle_gamma   90.00
#
_symmetry.space_group_name_H-M   'P 1'
#
loop_
_entity.id
_entity.type
_entity.pdbx_description
1 polymer ?
#
loop_
_entity_poly.entity_id
_entity_poly.type
_entity_poly.pdbx_seq_one_letter_code
_entity_poly.pdbx_strand_id
1 'polypeptide(L)'
;MAAGIFVAAGQAKATGFDIVPSYSASFPESLKPAVEHATQLWEGWITNTGWGGDASTVEITFNWQSLGEGTLGTAMICWWGHAAGFAMTPAQYMFGTGIDSQGQDGVITFNSDQPWYAGTDGDPPPTEWDVVTVTLHEIGHQLGMMPSYNYVVGTWGYMEGLLGDWHLTRWDTYLRDQDGDAPAPWPDPESFDETGEVTLVSPTSAMFNQGNPVPIYAPDPFEPASSLSHVYQTGDEDALMWLSISSGASRHGLYDYEAGIFIDLAWGFHRMFEVHATGVRNRSWHHGAAWAGGLPPADGAAVYLDAAVSSAYYVNLRKDASAASLVVSGRGRLDVQVGTLTVSGATSVQGADAQIAVKDGTGLHTAELTIQDGLVWISGGTVEVTTACAVDGQLQLTGGRLSAAELCVGHGGAGTLRIDDPGADITVSGKLSFGPDSSLIAAGGAAIQMTGSGLENHSTDPTALAGLENLTLIFEGGSGSVDDLEVAGEDLGPILAGWANNFALGALQLGGADVGRVRLVNDAENHQPPCPEALYVSSLVVNPGATINFNDLNLYFLSDGQPRQLFGGDANLDGRVDGLDYNAWSLHYLGSAGWCEGDFNDDLTADGLDYNIWSLNYQMGSGAAGQVPEPCCGLLLVAGVCAVRRRRRGA
;
A
#
# COMPACT_ATOMS: atom_id res chain seq x y z
N MET A 1 -27.95 -8.07 13.80
CA MET A 1 -27.62 -7.94 12.36
C MET A 1 -26.14 -7.73 12.25
N ALA A 2 -25.41 -8.72 12.73
CA ALA A 2 -23.98 -8.82 12.56
C ALA A 2 -23.72 -9.54 11.23
N ALA A 3 -22.69 -9.07 10.53
CA ALA A 3 -22.54 -9.24 9.09
C ALA A 3 -21.81 -10.55 8.78
N GLY A 4 -22.51 -11.51 8.17
CA GLY A 4 -21.89 -12.69 7.58
C GLY A 4 -21.16 -12.37 6.26
N ILE A 5 -20.14 -13.17 5.94
CA ILE A 5 -19.38 -13.13 4.68
C ILE A 5 -20.28 -13.46 3.47
N PHE A 6 -20.72 -12.46 2.69
CA PHE A 6 -21.36 -12.73 1.39
C PHE A 6 -20.31 -12.71 0.28
N VAL A 7 -20.10 -13.87 -0.37
CA VAL A 7 -19.33 -13.95 -1.63
C VAL A 7 -20.31 -13.90 -2.79
N ALA A 8 -20.12 -12.93 -3.69
CA ALA A 8 -20.92 -12.82 -4.90
C ALA A 8 -20.76 -14.05 -5.80
N ALA A 9 -21.88 -14.61 -6.27
CA ALA A 9 -21.88 -15.71 -7.23
C ALA A 9 -21.21 -15.26 -8.54
N GLY A 10 -20.02 -15.80 -8.86
CA GLY A 10 -19.38 -15.56 -10.16
C GLY A 10 -17.86 -15.65 -10.29
N GLN A 11 -17.07 -15.93 -9.24
CA GLN A 11 -15.62 -16.10 -9.41
C GLN A 11 -15.26 -17.55 -9.81
N ALA A 12 -14.22 -17.70 -10.65
CA ALA A 12 -13.81 -18.96 -11.26
C ALA A 12 -13.37 -20.01 -10.20
N LYS A 13 -13.92 -21.22 -10.31
CA LYS A 13 -13.57 -22.42 -9.51
C LYS A 13 -12.05 -22.64 -9.54
N ALA A 14 -11.37 -22.48 -8.41
CA ALA A 14 -9.96 -22.86 -8.27
C ALA A 14 -9.85 -24.38 -8.05
N THR A 15 -8.78 -24.98 -8.53
CA THR A 15 -8.60 -26.44 -8.58
C THR A 15 -8.25 -27.01 -7.20
N GLY A 16 -9.00 -28.01 -6.71
CA GLY A 16 -8.55 -28.85 -5.59
C GLY A 16 -9.50 -28.99 -4.38
N PHE A 17 -10.64 -28.30 -4.35
CA PHE A 17 -11.68 -28.49 -3.32
C PHE A 17 -13.06 -28.48 -4.00
N ASP A 18 -13.74 -29.62 -4.01
CA ASP A 18 -15.02 -29.84 -4.71
C ASP A 18 -15.94 -30.62 -3.77
N ILE A 19 -17.12 -30.08 -3.48
CA ILE A 19 -18.14 -30.78 -2.70
C ILE A 19 -19.23 -31.19 -3.66
N VAL A 20 -19.32 -32.49 -3.93
CA VAL A 20 -20.31 -33.04 -4.85
C VAL A 20 -21.52 -33.52 -4.03
N PRO A 21 -22.68 -32.86 -4.14
CA PRO A 21 -23.88 -33.33 -3.47
C PRO A 21 -24.44 -34.56 -4.19
N SER A 22 -24.73 -35.61 -3.43
CA SER A 22 -25.54 -36.75 -3.89
C SER A 22 -26.86 -36.78 -3.13
N TYR A 23 -27.93 -37.25 -3.77
CA TYR A 23 -29.28 -37.11 -3.22
C TYR A 23 -29.97 -38.47 -3.07
N SER A 24 -30.59 -38.70 -1.92
CA SER A 24 -31.51 -39.82 -1.73
C SER A 24 -32.69 -39.73 -2.71
N ALA A 25 -33.32 -40.87 -3.02
CA ALA A 25 -34.45 -40.92 -3.95
C ALA A 25 -35.68 -40.10 -3.49
N SER A 26 -35.79 -39.81 -2.19
CA SER A 26 -36.88 -39.01 -1.61
C SER A 26 -36.58 -37.50 -1.56
N PHE A 27 -35.36 -37.07 -1.90
CA PHE A 27 -34.98 -35.66 -1.80
C PHE A 27 -35.69 -34.80 -2.88
N PRO A 28 -36.36 -33.70 -2.53
CA PRO A 28 -37.13 -32.91 -3.49
C PRO A 28 -36.24 -32.25 -4.55
N GLU A 29 -36.58 -32.44 -5.82
CA GLU A 29 -35.85 -31.85 -6.96
C GLU A 29 -35.77 -30.32 -6.88
N SER A 30 -36.81 -29.67 -6.33
CA SER A 30 -36.89 -28.22 -6.21
C SER A 30 -35.86 -27.63 -5.26
N LEU A 31 -35.29 -28.40 -4.32
CA LEU A 31 -34.36 -27.89 -3.31
C LEU A 31 -32.89 -28.11 -3.71
N LYS A 32 -32.61 -28.99 -4.68
CA LYS A 32 -31.24 -29.32 -5.12
C LYS A 32 -30.42 -28.11 -5.56
N PRO A 33 -30.97 -27.13 -6.32
CA PRO A 33 -30.20 -25.96 -6.71
C PRO A 33 -29.71 -25.12 -5.53
N ALA A 34 -30.47 -25.06 -4.43
CA ALA A 34 -30.05 -24.36 -3.22
C ALA A 34 -28.92 -25.11 -2.49
N VAL A 35 -28.97 -26.44 -2.45
CA VAL A 35 -27.89 -27.28 -1.93
C VAL A 35 -26.61 -27.08 -2.75
N GLU A 36 -26.72 -27.15 -4.09
CA GLU A 36 -25.60 -26.91 -5.00
C GLU A 36 -25.01 -25.51 -4.86
N HIS A 37 -25.85 -24.50 -4.60
CA HIS A 37 -25.37 -23.15 -4.33
C HIS A 37 -24.58 -23.07 -3.02
N ALA A 38 -25.05 -23.72 -1.95
CA ALA A 38 -24.33 -23.78 -0.68
C ALA A 38 -22.98 -24.51 -0.81
N THR A 39 -22.91 -25.60 -1.58
CA THR A 39 -21.62 -26.27 -1.86
C THR A 39 -20.66 -25.35 -2.62
N GLN A 40 -21.15 -24.59 -3.59
CA GLN A 40 -20.35 -23.61 -4.34
C GLN A 40 -19.84 -22.47 -3.45
N LEU A 41 -20.63 -22.04 -2.46
CA LEU A 41 -20.18 -21.03 -1.48
C LEU A 41 -19.01 -21.56 -0.65
N TRP A 42 -19.10 -22.80 -0.13
CA TRP A 42 -17.98 -23.44 0.56
C TRP A 42 -16.74 -23.57 -0.32
N GLU A 43 -16.90 -24.02 -1.57
CA GLU A 43 -15.83 -24.06 -2.57
C GLU A 43 -15.23 -22.68 -2.88
N GLY A 44 -16.01 -21.61 -2.73
CA GLY A 44 -15.54 -20.23 -2.88
C GLY A 44 -14.77 -19.71 -1.66
N TRP A 45 -15.04 -20.25 -0.46
CA TRP A 45 -14.44 -19.79 0.79
C TRP A 45 -13.13 -20.49 1.11
N ILE A 46 -13.14 -21.82 1.13
CA ILE A 46 -12.06 -22.60 1.74
C ILE A 46 -11.28 -23.45 0.73
N THR A 47 -10.07 -23.83 1.12
CA THR A 47 -9.17 -24.73 0.39
C THR A 47 -8.71 -25.84 1.33
N ASN A 48 -8.34 -27.00 0.79
CA ASN A 48 -7.70 -28.08 1.57
C ASN A 48 -6.17 -27.97 1.65
N THR A 49 -5.59 -26.80 1.38
CA THR A 49 -4.13 -26.62 1.37
C THR A 49 -3.47 -26.90 2.72
N GLY A 50 -4.13 -26.57 3.83
CA GLY A 50 -3.64 -26.88 5.18
C GLY A 50 -3.68 -28.38 5.52
N TRP A 51 -4.33 -29.19 4.69
CA TRP A 51 -4.39 -30.64 4.80
C TRP A 51 -3.46 -31.39 3.82
N GLY A 52 -2.66 -30.67 3.01
CA GLY A 52 -1.73 -31.27 2.05
C GLY A 52 -2.24 -31.35 0.60
N GLY A 53 -3.54 -31.12 0.37
CA GLY A 53 -4.11 -30.97 -0.98
C GLY A 53 -4.34 -32.27 -1.77
N ASP A 54 -4.37 -33.43 -1.11
CA ASP A 54 -4.27 -34.74 -1.77
C ASP A 54 -5.57 -35.23 -2.45
N ALA A 55 -6.75 -34.80 -1.99
CA ALA A 55 -8.02 -35.04 -2.69
C ALA A 55 -8.60 -33.75 -3.26
N SER A 56 -9.24 -33.82 -4.43
CA SER A 56 -9.95 -32.68 -5.02
C SER A 56 -11.45 -32.70 -4.82
N THR A 57 -12.04 -33.79 -4.32
CA THR A 57 -13.49 -34.02 -4.33
C THR A 57 -13.95 -34.85 -3.14
N VAL A 58 -15.05 -34.43 -2.52
CA VAL A 58 -15.76 -35.13 -1.43
C VAL A 58 -17.24 -35.23 -1.79
N GLU A 59 -17.82 -36.43 -1.65
CA GLU A 59 -19.25 -36.65 -1.90
C GLU A 59 -20.06 -36.59 -0.60
N ILE A 60 -21.02 -35.65 -0.52
CA ILE A 60 -21.92 -35.53 0.63
C ILE A 60 -23.33 -35.97 0.22
N THR A 61 -23.86 -37.00 0.88
CA THR A 61 -25.21 -37.51 0.65
C THR A 61 -26.26 -36.71 1.42
N PHE A 62 -27.25 -36.18 0.70
CA PHE A 62 -28.40 -35.43 1.20
C PHE A 62 -29.66 -36.31 1.26
N ASN A 63 -30.14 -36.53 2.48
CA ASN A 63 -31.33 -37.32 2.79
C ASN A 63 -32.54 -36.45 3.09
N TRP A 64 -33.73 -37.02 2.87
CA TRP A 64 -35.01 -36.36 3.15
C TRP A 64 -35.92 -37.29 3.95
N GLN A 65 -36.13 -36.96 5.23
CA GLN A 65 -36.96 -37.74 6.15
C GLN A 65 -37.50 -36.88 7.30
N SER A 66 -38.51 -37.37 8.00
CA SER A 66 -39.08 -36.72 9.19
C SER A 66 -38.06 -36.77 10.33
N LEU A 67 -37.74 -35.61 10.91
CA LEU A 67 -36.84 -35.46 12.05
C LEU A 67 -37.56 -34.99 13.33
N GLY A 68 -38.88 -34.76 13.25
CA GLY A 68 -39.68 -34.25 14.37
C GLY A 68 -39.63 -32.73 14.52
N GLU A 69 -40.30 -32.21 15.54
CA GLU A 69 -40.33 -30.77 15.81
C GLU A 69 -38.98 -30.27 16.37
N GLY A 70 -38.53 -29.10 15.92
CA GLY A 70 -37.35 -28.42 16.47
C GLY A 70 -36.00 -28.76 15.80
N THR A 71 -35.94 -29.76 14.92
CA THR A 71 -34.73 -30.11 14.16
C THR A 71 -34.90 -29.75 12.68
N LEU A 72 -34.00 -28.98 12.09
CA LEU A 72 -34.06 -28.59 10.68
C LEU A 72 -33.22 -29.51 9.80
N GLY A 73 -32.02 -29.84 10.26
CA GLY A 73 -31.10 -30.76 9.63
C GLY A 73 -30.31 -31.57 10.66
N THR A 74 -29.62 -32.60 10.18
CA THR A 74 -28.59 -33.28 10.95
C THR A 74 -27.43 -33.67 10.05
N ALA A 75 -26.22 -33.31 10.42
CA ALA A 75 -24.98 -33.90 9.94
C ALA A 75 -24.69 -35.19 10.70
N MET A 76 -24.46 -36.29 9.98
CA MET A 76 -24.04 -37.54 10.60
C MET A 76 -22.67 -37.37 11.26
N ILE A 77 -22.59 -37.71 12.55
CA ILE A 77 -21.33 -37.85 13.27
C ILE A 77 -20.75 -39.21 12.92
N CYS A 78 -19.75 -39.21 12.04
CA CYS A 78 -18.94 -40.39 11.77
C CYS A 78 -17.48 -39.97 11.84
N TRP A 79 -16.68 -40.76 12.53
CA TRP A 79 -15.24 -40.58 12.63
C TRP A 79 -14.59 -41.66 11.80
N TRP A 80 -13.73 -41.27 10.87
CA TRP A 80 -13.11 -42.21 9.95
C TRP A 80 -11.63 -41.92 9.82
N GLY A 81 -10.84 -42.79 10.47
CA GLY A 81 -9.39 -42.71 10.48
C GLY A 81 -8.82 -41.59 11.36
N HIS A 82 -7.50 -41.51 11.34
CA HIS A 82 -6.73 -40.45 11.95
C HIS A 82 -5.58 -40.05 11.03
N ALA A 83 -5.26 -38.77 10.99
CA ALA A 83 -4.05 -38.28 10.34
C ALA A 83 -3.43 -37.15 11.17
N ALA A 84 -2.10 -37.03 11.11
CA ALA A 84 -1.35 -36.06 11.92
C ALA A 84 -1.67 -36.10 13.44
N GLY A 85 -2.13 -37.25 13.96
CA GLY A 85 -2.45 -37.45 15.38
C GLY A 85 -3.86 -37.07 15.81
N PHE A 86 -4.75 -36.65 14.89
CA PHE A 86 -6.12 -36.24 15.19
C PHE A 86 -7.15 -37.16 14.54
N ALA A 87 -8.28 -37.39 15.22
CA ALA A 87 -9.47 -37.98 14.63
C ALA A 87 -10.12 -37.01 13.64
N MET A 88 -10.69 -37.56 12.56
CA MET A 88 -11.22 -36.79 11.44
C MET A 88 -12.60 -37.27 11.02
N THR A 89 -13.42 -36.35 10.53
CA THR A 89 -14.62 -36.71 9.75
C THR A 89 -14.18 -37.38 8.44
N PRO A 90 -15.03 -38.18 7.76
CA PRO A 90 -14.65 -38.76 6.48
C PRO A 90 -14.30 -37.70 5.43
N ALA A 91 -15.00 -36.56 5.42
CA ALA A 91 -14.66 -35.43 4.56
C ALA A 91 -13.26 -34.88 4.84
N GLN A 92 -12.91 -34.62 6.11
CA GLN A 92 -11.56 -34.18 6.50
C GLN A 92 -10.49 -35.21 6.12
N TYR A 93 -10.75 -36.49 6.40
CA TYR A 93 -9.83 -37.58 6.10
C TYR A 93 -9.61 -37.71 4.59
N MET A 94 -10.67 -37.62 3.79
CA MET A 94 -10.57 -37.64 2.34
C MET A 94 -9.78 -36.42 1.84
N PHE A 95 -10.16 -35.21 2.23
CA PHE A 95 -9.48 -33.98 1.82
C PHE A 95 -7.99 -33.94 2.20
N GLY A 96 -7.61 -34.57 3.32
CA GLY A 96 -6.23 -34.59 3.81
C GLY A 96 -5.38 -35.81 3.45
N THR A 97 -5.98 -36.91 2.95
CA THR A 97 -5.21 -38.12 2.62
C THR A 97 -5.42 -38.62 1.19
N GLY A 98 -6.46 -38.17 0.48
CA GLY A 98 -6.83 -38.74 -0.82
C GLY A 98 -7.51 -40.10 -0.74
N ILE A 99 -7.79 -40.64 0.45
CA ILE A 99 -8.30 -42.00 0.65
C ILE A 99 -9.81 -41.96 0.94
N ASP A 100 -10.60 -42.52 0.03
CA ASP A 100 -12.06 -42.68 0.15
C ASP A 100 -12.39 -43.69 1.25
N SER A 101 -13.32 -43.29 2.12
CA SER A 101 -13.75 -43.98 3.33
C SER A 101 -14.64 -45.22 3.17
N GLN A 102 -14.72 -45.77 1.96
CA GLN A 102 -15.59 -46.89 1.55
C GLN A 102 -17.07 -46.51 1.31
N GLY A 103 -17.29 -45.30 0.77
CA GLY A 103 -18.50 -45.01 -0.01
C GLY A 103 -19.45 -43.92 0.51
N GLN A 104 -19.15 -43.23 1.62
CA GLN A 104 -19.86 -42.02 2.05
C GLN A 104 -18.89 -41.04 2.75
N ASP A 105 -18.55 -39.94 2.09
CA ASP A 105 -17.63 -38.93 2.66
C ASP A 105 -18.35 -37.93 3.59
N GLY A 106 -19.68 -37.88 3.54
CA GLY A 106 -20.51 -37.13 4.47
C GLY A 106 -22.00 -37.46 4.27
N VAL A 107 -22.80 -37.28 5.32
CA VAL A 107 -24.26 -37.49 5.25
C VAL A 107 -24.97 -36.36 5.97
N ILE A 108 -25.84 -35.67 5.26
CA ILE A 108 -26.70 -34.60 5.78
C ILE A 108 -28.15 -35.01 5.56
N THR A 109 -28.98 -34.85 6.58
CA THR A 109 -30.41 -35.14 6.49
C THR A 109 -31.21 -33.87 6.71
N PHE A 110 -32.12 -33.56 5.78
CA PHE A 110 -33.09 -32.48 5.93
C PHE A 110 -34.42 -32.99 6.48
N ASN A 111 -35.03 -32.19 7.36
CA ASN A 111 -36.34 -32.49 7.92
C ASN A 111 -37.46 -32.29 6.89
N SER A 112 -38.14 -33.37 6.55
CA SER A 112 -39.27 -33.36 5.61
C SER A 112 -40.53 -32.69 6.14
N ASP A 113 -40.59 -32.41 7.44
CA ASP A 113 -41.77 -31.87 8.12
C ASP A 113 -41.83 -30.34 8.09
N GLN A 114 -40.78 -29.68 7.59
CA GLN A 114 -40.63 -28.23 7.61
C GLN A 114 -40.94 -27.59 6.24
N PRO A 115 -41.42 -26.33 6.23
CA PRO A 115 -41.53 -25.54 5.00
C PRO A 115 -40.17 -24.95 4.61
N TRP A 116 -39.74 -25.18 3.36
CA TRP A 116 -38.40 -24.83 2.89
C TRP A 116 -38.40 -23.81 1.76
N TYR A 117 -37.56 -22.79 1.90
CA TYR A 117 -37.26 -21.79 0.89
C TYR A 117 -36.10 -22.28 0.02
N ALA A 118 -36.36 -22.40 -1.28
CA ALA A 118 -35.41 -22.93 -2.26
C ALA A 118 -34.61 -21.84 -3.00
N GLY A 119 -34.89 -20.56 -2.73
CA GLY A 119 -34.18 -19.45 -3.37
C GLY A 119 -32.75 -19.32 -2.85
N THR A 120 -31.88 -18.74 -3.67
CA THR A 120 -30.46 -18.52 -3.36
C THR A 120 -30.13 -17.04 -3.16
N ASP A 121 -31.14 -16.19 -3.06
CA ASP A 121 -31.01 -14.73 -2.93
C ASP A 121 -30.92 -14.27 -1.46
N GLY A 122 -31.12 -15.18 -0.51
CA GLY A 122 -31.10 -14.88 0.92
C GLY A 122 -32.36 -14.14 1.41
N ASP A 123 -33.48 -14.17 0.67
CA ASP A 123 -34.74 -13.52 1.06
C ASP A 123 -35.89 -14.54 1.32
N PRO A 124 -35.74 -15.47 2.28
CA PRO A 124 -36.78 -16.44 2.60
C PRO A 124 -38.03 -15.76 3.17
N PRO A 125 -39.25 -16.18 2.78
CA PRO A 125 -40.47 -15.74 3.42
C PRO A 125 -40.49 -16.05 4.93
N PRO A 126 -41.19 -15.25 5.77
CA PRO A 126 -41.26 -15.47 7.22
C PRO A 126 -41.72 -16.84 7.69
N THR A 127 -42.35 -17.64 6.82
CA THR A 127 -42.89 -18.96 7.12
C THR A 127 -42.02 -20.11 6.63
N GLU A 128 -40.88 -19.82 5.99
CA GLU A 128 -40.03 -20.83 5.36
C GLU A 128 -38.61 -20.78 5.93
N TRP A 129 -37.94 -21.92 5.91
CA TRP A 129 -36.56 -22.09 6.34
C TRP A 129 -35.64 -22.10 5.12
N ASP A 130 -34.55 -21.34 5.18
CA ASP A 130 -33.62 -21.20 4.07
C ASP A 130 -32.76 -22.45 3.88
N VAL A 131 -32.89 -23.12 2.73
CA VAL A 131 -32.14 -24.36 2.42
C VAL A 131 -30.64 -24.11 2.33
N VAL A 132 -30.24 -22.97 1.76
CA VAL A 132 -28.81 -22.62 1.61
C VAL A 132 -28.16 -22.52 2.99
N THR A 133 -28.77 -21.80 3.92
CA THR A 133 -28.26 -21.61 5.28
C THR A 133 -28.12 -22.93 6.03
N VAL A 134 -29.16 -23.77 6.03
CA VAL A 134 -29.08 -25.08 6.71
C VAL A 134 -28.04 -25.97 6.04
N THR A 135 -27.95 -25.97 4.71
CA THR A 135 -26.91 -26.74 4.01
C THR A 135 -25.51 -26.28 4.41
N LEU A 136 -25.27 -24.97 4.44
CA LEU A 136 -23.99 -24.38 4.82
C LEU A 136 -23.59 -24.78 6.25
N HIS A 137 -24.54 -24.71 7.20
CA HIS A 137 -24.35 -25.08 8.60
C HIS A 137 -23.97 -26.56 8.74
N GLU A 138 -24.74 -27.46 8.13
CA GLU A 138 -24.50 -28.90 8.23
C GLU A 138 -23.20 -29.33 7.55
N ILE A 139 -22.78 -28.65 6.47
CA ILE A 139 -21.45 -28.85 5.88
C ILE A 139 -20.35 -28.36 6.84
N GLY A 140 -20.56 -27.26 7.58
CA GLY A 140 -19.61 -26.80 8.61
C GLY A 140 -19.30 -27.88 9.64
N HIS A 141 -20.30 -28.65 10.06
CA HIS A 141 -20.10 -29.84 10.89
C HIS A 141 -19.27 -30.91 10.16
N GLN A 142 -19.62 -31.27 8.91
CA GLN A 142 -18.85 -32.25 8.12
C GLN A 142 -17.37 -31.84 7.94
N LEU A 143 -17.07 -30.54 7.96
CA LEU A 143 -15.72 -29.99 7.87
C LEU A 143 -14.97 -29.93 9.21
N GLY A 144 -15.59 -30.37 10.31
CA GLY A 144 -14.92 -30.63 11.58
C GLY A 144 -15.35 -29.79 12.77
N MET A 145 -16.37 -28.93 12.64
CA MET A 145 -16.96 -28.22 13.80
C MET A 145 -17.90 -29.13 14.58
N MET A 146 -17.35 -30.18 15.18
CA MET A 146 -18.10 -31.13 16.00
C MET A 146 -17.18 -31.82 17.03
N PRO A 147 -17.69 -32.11 18.24
CA PRO A 147 -16.93 -32.75 19.32
C PRO A 147 -16.86 -34.27 19.11
N SER A 148 -15.76 -34.91 19.53
CA SER A 148 -15.70 -36.39 19.58
C SER A 148 -16.43 -37.01 20.79
N TYR A 149 -16.95 -36.19 21.69
CA TYR A 149 -17.58 -36.64 22.93
C TYR A 149 -18.78 -37.57 22.71
N ASN A 150 -18.74 -38.73 23.35
CA ASN A 150 -19.83 -39.68 23.38
C ASN A 150 -20.57 -39.62 24.72
N TYR A 151 -21.71 -38.93 24.72
CA TYR A 151 -22.54 -38.72 25.92
C TYR A 151 -23.11 -40.01 26.53
N VAL A 152 -23.23 -41.10 25.77
CA VAL A 152 -23.83 -42.36 26.26
C VAL A 152 -22.87 -43.08 27.20
N VAL A 153 -21.58 -43.01 26.90
CA VAL A 153 -20.52 -43.68 27.67
C VAL A 153 -19.66 -42.71 28.47
N GLY A 154 -19.74 -41.41 28.21
CA GLY A 154 -18.96 -40.36 28.89
C GLY A 154 -17.49 -40.39 28.50
N THR A 155 -17.19 -40.46 27.19
CA THR A 155 -15.83 -40.67 26.69
C THR A 155 -15.48 -39.75 25.54
N TRP A 156 -14.22 -39.34 25.47
CA TRP A 156 -13.66 -38.53 24.38
C TRP A 156 -12.76 -39.34 23.44
N GLY A 157 -12.67 -38.86 22.21
CA GLY A 157 -11.81 -39.37 21.16
C GLY A 157 -12.43 -40.48 20.31
N TYR A 158 -11.70 -40.87 19.27
CA TYR A 158 -12.01 -42.01 18.43
C TYR A 158 -10.82 -42.96 18.35
N MET A 159 -11.09 -44.28 18.35
CA MET A 159 -10.08 -45.33 18.25
C MET A 159 -10.21 -46.04 16.90
N GLU A 160 -9.11 -46.10 16.14
CA GLU A 160 -9.04 -46.89 14.92
C GLU A 160 -8.55 -48.32 15.21
N GLY A 161 -9.40 -49.32 14.96
CA GLY A 161 -9.06 -50.74 15.15
C GLY A 161 -9.12 -51.23 16.60
N LEU A 162 -8.94 -52.54 16.81
CA LEU A 162 -9.18 -53.21 18.11
C LEU A 162 -8.11 -52.95 19.19
N LEU A 163 -6.99 -52.30 18.84
CA LEU A 163 -5.82 -52.08 19.72
C LEU A 163 -5.16 -50.70 19.50
N GLY A 164 -5.87 -49.73 18.88
CA GLY A 164 -5.31 -48.41 18.53
C GLY A 164 -5.25 -47.42 19.70
N ASP A 165 -4.59 -46.28 19.50
CA ASP A 165 -4.68 -45.16 20.43
C ASP A 165 -5.99 -44.38 20.19
N TRP A 166 -6.48 -43.69 21.23
CA TRP A 166 -7.63 -42.80 21.12
C TRP A 166 -7.16 -41.39 20.73
N HIS A 167 -7.74 -40.87 19.65
CA HIS A 167 -7.37 -39.56 19.11
C HIS A 167 -8.52 -38.56 19.29
N LEU A 168 -8.20 -37.39 19.81
CA LEU A 168 -9.10 -36.23 19.80
C LEU A 168 -9.14 -35.60 18.41
N THR A 169 -10.20 -34.86 18.13
CA THR A 169 -10.29 -34.01 16.94
C THR A 169 -9.53 -32.72 17.17
N ARG A 170 -9.22 -31.98 16.10
CA ARG A 170 -8.67 -30.62 16.25
C ARG A 170 -9.62 -29.71 17.05
N TRP A 171 -10.93 -29.83 16.82
CA TRP A 171 -11.97 -29.12 17.56
C TRP A 171 -11.85 -29.35 19.07
N ASP A 172 -11.79 -30.62 19.50
CA ASP A 172 -11.69 -30.98 20.92
C ASP A 172 -10.45 -30.37 21.58
N THR A 173 -9.31 -30.33 20.89
CA THR A 173 -8.06 -29.84 21.47
C THR A 173 -8.08 -28.35 21.82
N TYR A 174 -9.01 -27.60 21.24
CA TYR A 174 -9.20 -26.18 21.53
C TYR A 174 -10.29 -25.92 22.58
N LEU A 175 -11.12 -26.90 22.94
CA LEU A 175 -12.15 -26.72 23.95
C LEU A 175 -11.54 -26.55 25.35
N ARG A 176 -12.06 -25.61 26.11
CA ARG A 176 -11.76 -25.38 27.54
C ARG A 176 -13.06 -25.19 28.29
N ASP A 177 -13.20 -25.86 29.42
CA ASP A 177 -14.33 -25.64 30.32
C ASP A 177 -14.10 -24.42 31.24
N GLN A 178 -14.98 -24.23 32.22
CA GLN A 178 -14.96 -23.10 33.14
C GLN A 178 -13.70 -23.07 34.04
N ASP A 179 -13.11 -24.25 34.31
CA ASP A 179 -11.92 -24.41 35.14
C ASP A 179 -10.63 -24.34 34.30
N GLY A 180 -10.77 -24.28 32.97
CA GLY A 180 -9.67 -24.20 32.00
C GLY A 180 -9.09 -25.57 31.67
N ASP A 181 -9.79 -26.65 32.02
CA ASP A 181 -9.40 -28.01 31.70
C ASP A 181 -9.71 -28.32 30.23
N ALA A 182 -8.93 -29.24 29.64
CA ALA A 182 -9.05 -29.64 28.24
C ALA A 182 -9.59 -31.08 28.16
N PRO A 183 -10.32 -31.43 27.08
CA PRO A 183 -10.70 -32.81 26.84
C PRO A 183 -9.49 -33.74 26.77
N ALA A 184 -9.64 -34.95 27.29
CA ALA A 184 -8.60 -35.98 27.26
C ALA A 184 -9.19 -37.29 26.72
N PRO A 185 -8.48 -37.98 25.81
CA PRO A 185 -9.00 -39.20 25.20
C PRO A 185 -9.14 -40.34 26.22
N TRP A 186 -10.06 -41.28 25.97
CA TRP A 186 -10.23 -42.47 26.80
C TRP A 186 -8.90 -43.22 27.04
N PRO A 187 -8.63 -43.76 28.25
CA PRO A 187 -9.53 -43.93 29.40
C PRO A 187 -9.45 -42.84 30.47
N ASP A 188 -8.94 -41.65 30.18
CA ASP A 188 -8.71 -40.60 31.19
C ASP A 188 -9.61 -39.36 30.99
N PRO A 189 -10.96 -39.48 30.98
CA PRO A 189 -11.85 -38.38 30.59
C PRO A 189 -12.13 -37.34 31.69
N GLU A 190 -11.64 -37.52 32.92
CA GLU A 190 -12.33 -37.02 34.12
C GLU A 190 -12.11 -35.53 34.50
N SER A 191 -11.43 -34.71 33.69
CA SER A 191 -11.20 -33.29 34.04
C SER A 191 -12.09 -32.28 33.34
N PHE A 192 -12.70 -32.60 32.19
CA PHE A 192 -13.46 -31.61 31.41
C PHE A 192 -14.96 -31.64 31.75
N ASP A 193 -15.55 -30.51 32.12
CA ASP A 193 -17.01 -30.36 32.26
C ASP A 193 -17.66 -30.13 30.88
N GLU A 194 -18.48 -31.06 30.43
CA GLU A 194 -19.19 -30.97 29.15
C GLU A 194 -20.38 -30.00 29.15
N THR A 195 -20.65 -29.37 30.29
CA THR A 195 -21.77 -28.44 30.52
C THR A 195 -21.29 -27.13 31.15
N GLY A 196 -22.12 -26.10 31.11
CA GLY A 196 -21.81 -24.79 31.69
C GLY A 196 -21.03 -23.87 30.74
N GLU A 197 -20.01 -23.20 31.26
CA GLU A 197 -19.21 -22.24 30.49
C GLU A 197 -18.07 -22.94 29.75
N VAL A 198 -18.32 -23.32 28.50
CA VAL A 198 -17.29 -23.89 27.61
C VAL A 198 -16.87 -22.85 26.57
N THR A 199 -15.58 -22.77 26.29
CA THR A 199 -15.01 -21.89 25.27
C THR A 199 -14.06 -22.64 24.34
N LEU A 200 -13.92 -22.14 23.12
CA LEU A 200 -12.92 -22.56 22.16
C LEU A 200 -11.75 -21.56 22.22
N VAL A 201 -10.60 -22.04 22.70
CA VAL A 201 -9.36 -21.30 22.86
C VAL A 201 -8.38 -21.73 21.78
N SER A 202 -8.52 -21.16 20.58
CA SER A 202 -7.58 -21.37 19.49
C SER A 202 -6.92 -20.05 19.07
N PRO A 203 -5.65 -20.05 18.61
CA PRO A 203 -4.91 -18.83 18.34
C PRO A 203 -5.57 -17.93 17.28
N THR A 204 -6.10 -18.51 16.20
CA THR A 204 -6.66 -17.73 15.08
C THR A 204 -8.08 -17.27 15.38
N SER A 205 -8.96 -18.14 15.90
CA SER A 205 -10.32 -17.75 16.29
C SER A 205 -10.31 -16.68 17.39
N ALA A 206 -9.44 -16.79 18.40
CA ALA A 206 -9.34 -15.79 19.46
C ALA A 206 -8.83 -14.45 18.92
N MET A 207 -7.86 -14.46 18.02
CA MET A 207 -7.40 -13.25 17.32
C MET A 207 -8.54 -12.56 16.56
N PHE A 208 -9.38 -13.34 15.87
CA PHE A 208 -10.55 -12.83 15.15
C PHE A 208 -11.72 -12.48 16.07
N ASN A 209 -11.71 -12.97 17.31
CA ASN A 209 -12.67 -12.61 18.36
C ASN A 209 -12.10 -11.59 19.37
N GLN A 210 -11.30 -10.64 18.89
CA GLN A 210 -10.78 -9.52 19.70
C GLN A 210 -9.90 -9.95 20.87
N GLY A 211 -9.18 -11.06 20.72
CA GLY A 211 -8.34 -11.67 21.75
C GLY A 211 -9.10 -12.52 22.77
N ASN A 212 -10.42 -12.70 22.62
CA ASN A 212 -11.24 -13.47 23.55
C ASN A 212 -11.51 -14.89 23.01
N PRO A 213 -11.58 -15.91 23.87
CA PRO A 213 -12.10 -17.23 23.50
C PRO A 213 -13.52 -17.16 22.93
N VAL A 214 -13.88 -18.10 22.04
CA VAL A 214 -15.24 -18.17 21.46
C VAL A 214 -16.13 -19.02 22.37
N PRO A 215 -17.24 -18.50 22.92
CA PRO A 215 -18.17 -19.30 23.73
C PRO A 215 -18.83 -20.42 22.91
N ILE A 216 -18.97 -21.59 23.51
CA ILE A 216 -19.57 -22.79 22.89
C ILE A 216 -20.84 -23.18 23.65
N TYR A 217 -21.86 -23.61 22.92
CA TYR A 217 -23.12 -24.05 23.51
C TYR A 217 -22.93 -25.36 24.30
N ALA A 218 -23.08 -25.30 25.62
CA ALA A 218 -22.90 -26.44 26.53
C ALA A 218 -23.95 -26.40 27.66
N PRO A 219 -25.23 -26.68 27.38
CA PRO A 219 -26.30 -26.60 28.38
C PRO A 219 -26.15 -27.67 29.48
N ASP A 220 -26.70 -27.39 30.67
CA ASP A 220 -26.97 -28.37 31.73
C ASP A 220 -28.49 -28.55 31.88
N PRO A 221 -29.07 -29.73 31.55
CA PRO A 221 -28.39 -30.96 31.17
C PRO A 221 -27.86 -30.95 29.72
N PHE A 222 -26.82 -31.75 29.47
CA PHE A 222 -26.24 -31.96 28.14
C PHE A 222 -27.32 -32.36 27.12
N GLU A 223 -27.37 -31.62 26.00
CA GLU A 223 -28.27 -31.87 24.87
C GLU A 223 -27.52 -32.62 23.77
N PRO A 224 -27.85 -33.91 23.51
CA PRO A 224 -27.23 -34.67 22.43
C PRO A 224 -27.35 -33.98 21.07
N ALA A 225 -26.31 -34.08 20.25
CA ALA A 225 -26.14 -33.46 18.92
C ALA A 225 -25.98 -31.93 18.90
N SER A 226 -26.42 -31.20 19.92
CA SER A 226 -26.28 -29.73 19.98
C SER A 226 -25.12 -29.27 20.85
N SER A 227 -24.92 -29.91 22.00
CA SER A 227 -23.89 -29.51 22.96
C SER A 227 -22.50 -29.69 22.37
N LEU A 228 -21.63 -28.71 22.60
CA LEU A 228 -20.23 -28.65 22.19
C LEU A 228 -19.99 -28.55 20.67
N SER A 229 -21.04 -28.40 19.86
CA SER A 229 -20.96 -28.31 18.37
C SER A 229 -21.24 -26.91 17.82
N HIS A 230 -21.72 -25.98 18.65
CA HIS A 230 -22.25 -24.69 18.19
C HIS A 230 -21.57 -23.52 18.90
N VAL A 231 -21.34 -22.45 18.15
CA VAL A 231 -20.91 -21.18 18.75
C VAL A 231 -22.09 -20.54 19.49
N TYR A 232 -21.81 -19.91 20.64
CA TYR A 232 -22.82 -19.35 21.53
C TYR A 232 -22.44 -17.97 22.07
N GLN A 233 -21.83 -17.14 21.22
CA GLN A 233 -21.46 -15.78 21.58
C GLN A 233 -22.69 -14.86 21.62
N THR A 234 -23.01 -14.32 22.81
CA THR A 234 -24.14 -13.39 22.97
C THR A 234 -23.98 -12.15 22.08
N GLY A 235 -25.01 -11.81 21.32
CA GLY A 235 -24.98 -10.69 20.37
C GLY A 235 -24.55 -11.05 18.94
N ASP A 236 -24.10 -12.29 18.72
CA ASP A 236 -23.71 -12.83 17.42
C ASP A 236 -24.65 -13.96 16.97
N GLU A 237 -25.95 -13.85 17.27
CA GLU A 237 -26.95 -14.88 16.95
C GLU A 237 -27.17 -15.06 15.44
N ASP A 238 -26.57 -14.21 14.59
CA ASP A 238 -26.58 -14.37 13.13
C ASP A 238 -25.40 -15.23 12.63
N ALA A 239 -24.55 -15.79 13.51
CA ALA A 239 -23.43 -16.66 13.14
C ALA A 239 -23.91 -17.94 12.44
N LEU A 240 -23.14 -18.43 11.46
CA LEU A 240 -23.56 -19.56 10.64
C LEU A 240 -23.77 -20.81 11.52
N MET A 241 -22.84 -21.06 12.43
CA MET A 241 -22.78 -22.20 13.33
C MET A 241 -23.47 -21.93 14.68
N TRP A 242 -24.29 -20.89 14.76
CA TRP A 242 -25.19 -20.68 15.89
C TRP A 242 -26.34 -21.70 15.88
N LEU A 243 -26.65 -22.28 17.04
CA LEU A 243 -27.52 -23.46 17.19
C LEU A 243 -28.93 -23.34 16.59
N SER A 244 -29.47 -22.14 16.50
CA SER A 244 -30.86 -21.90 16.09
C SER A 244 -30.98 -20.79 15.06
N ILE A 245 -31.83 -20.97 14.07
CA ILE A 245 -32.23 -19.90 13.15
C ILE A 245 -33.72 -19.62 13.34
N SER A 246 -34.20 -18.45 12.89
CA SER A 246 -35.63 -18.14 12.81
C SER A 246 -36.12 -18.35 11.38
N SER A 247 -37.39 -18.74 11.19
CA SER A 247 -37.98 -18.79 9.86
C SER A 247 -37.99 -17.38 9.24
N GLY A 248 -37.72 -17.30 7.93
CA GLY A 248 -37.50 -16.02 7.24
C GLY A 248 -36.13 -15.36 7.48
N ALA A 249 -35.19 -16.02 8.14
CA ALA A 249 -33.80 -15.57 8.22
C ALA A 249 -32.89 -16.38 7.28
N SER A 250 -31.82 -15.74 6.81
CA SER A 250 -30.78 -16.35 5.99
C SER A 250 -29.38 -15.98 6.51
N ARG A 251 -28.43 -16.91 6.37
CA ARG A 251 -27.02 -16.77 6.74
C ARG A 251 -26.17 -17.43 5.64
N HIS A 252 -25.79 -16.67 4.62
CA HIS A 252 -24.98 -17.17 3.49
C HIS A 252 -23.51 -16.76 3.65
N GLY A 253 -22.99 -16.84 4.87
CA GLY A 253 -21.65 -16.38 5.21
C GLY A 253 -21.19 -16.75 6.62
N LEU A 254 -19.88 -16.85 6.80
CA LEU A 254 -19.24 -17.05 8.10
C LEU A 254 -19.03 -15.70 8.83
N TYR A 255 -18.94 -15.75 10.15
CA TYR A 255 -18.32 -14.69 10.96
C TYR A 255 -16.80 -14.81 10.91
N ASP A 256 -16.11 -13.72 11.23
CA ASP A 256 -14.64 -13.68 11.24
C ASP A 256 -14.06 -14.76 12.17
N TYR A 257 -14.58 -14.89 13.39
CA TYR A 257 -14.11 -15.94 14.31
C TYR A 257 -14.47 -17.36 13.84
N GLU A 258 -15.55 -17.55 13.08
CA GLU A 258 -15.88 -18.86 12.46
C GLU A 258 -14.88 -19.21 11.36
N ALA A 259 -14.48 -18.24 10.53
CA ALA A 259 -13.40 -18.44 9.58
C ALA A 259 -12.07 -18.78 10.28
N GLY A 260 -11.79 -18.12 11.41
CA GLY A 260 -10.63 -18.41 12.26
C GLY A 260 -10.64 -19.85 12.80
N ILE A 261 -11.81 -20.34 13.23
CA ILE A 261 -12.01 -21.74 13.62
C ILE A 261 -11.63 -22.67 12.46
N PHE A 262 -12.11 -22.43 11.24
CA PHE A 262 -11.77 -23.30 10.10
C PHE A 262 -10.26 -23.29 9.78
N ILE A 263 -9.58 -22.14 9.94
CA ILE A 263 -8.11 -22.08 9.83
C ILE A 263 -7.43 -22.95 10.89
N ASP A 264 -7.91 -22.88 12.14
CA ASP A 264 -7.37 -23.68 13.24
C ASP A 264 -7.67 -25.19 13.09
N LEU A 265 -8.75 -25.52 12.36
CA LEU A 265 -9.08 -26.86 11.86
C LEU A 265 -8.26 -27.25 10.61
N ALA A 266 -7.24 -26.47 10.23
CA ALA A 266 -6.33 -26.71 9.10
C ALA A 266 -6.92 -26.54 7.69
N TRP A 267 -8.01 -25.79 7.54
CA TRP A 267 -8.46 -25.32 6.23
C TRP A 267 -7.71 -24.05 5.80
N GLY A 268 -7.38 -23.93 4.51
CA GLY A 268 -6.92 -22.67 3.93
C GLY A 268 -8.10 -21.86 3.38
N PHE A 269 -7.87 -20.61 2.96
CA PHE A 269 -8.89 -19.75 2.34
C PHE A 269 -8.41 -19.18 1.00
N HIS A 270 -9.29 -19.12 -0.01
CA HIS A 270 -8.90 -18.79 -1.39
C HIS A 270 -8.36 -17.35 -1.57
N ARG A 271 -8.88 -16.39 -0.80
CA ARG A 271 -8.34 -15.03 -0.66
C ARG A 271 -8.76 -14.50 0.70
N MET A 272 -7.82 -13.96 1.46
CA MET A 272 -8.16 -13.13 2.61
C MET A 272 -8.65 -11.77 2.09
N PHE A 273 -9.97 -11.69 1.90
CA PHE A 273 -10.84 -10.52 1.79
C PHE A 273 -10.72 -9.65 0.51
N GLU A 274 -11.82 -9.58 -0.25
CA GLU A 274 -12.11 -8.53 -1.22
C GLU A 274 -13.32 -7.76 -0.66
N VAL A 275 -13.06 -6.66 0.05
CA VAL A 275 -14.10 -5.95 0.79
C VAL A 275 -14.64 -4.79 -0.06
N HIS A 276 -15.88 -4.90 -0.54
CA HIS A 276 -16.54 -3.80 -1.27
C HIS A 276 -17.37 -2.94 -0.31
N ALA A 277 -17.15 -1.63 -0.29
CA ALA A 277 -18.04 -0.72 0.41
C ALA A 277 -19.31 -0.45 -0.44
N THR A 278 -20.44 -1.09 -0.14
CA THR A 278 -21.71 -0.86 -0.86
C THR A 278 -22.78 -0.17 0.01
N GLY A 279 -23.57 0.73 -0.59
CA GLY A 279 -24.92 1.10 -0.14
C GLY A 279 -25.11 2.27 0.84
N VAL A 280 -24.08 2.84 1.50
CA VAL A 280 -24.26 3.97 2.45
C VAL A 280 -23.13 4.99 2.40
N ARG A 281 -23.49 6.30 2.47
CA ARG A 281 -22.54 7.43 2.55
C ARG A 281 -21.94 7.49 3.96
N ASN A 282 -20.63 7.29 4.09
CA ASN A 282 -19.81 7.41 5.31
C ASN A 282 -19.68 6.14 6.18
N ARG A 283 -18.51 5.50 6.10
CA ARG A 283 -18.13 4.23 6.75
C ARG A 283 -16.86 4.42 7.60
N SER A 284 -16.64 3.58 8.61
CA SER A 284 -15.40 3.55 9.40
C SER A 284 -14.75 2.18 9.27
N TRP A 285 -13.45 2.13 9.01
CA TRP A 285 -12.73 0.88 8.72
C TRP A 285 -12.84 -0.16 9.83
N HIS A 286 -13.08 0.27 11.07
CA HIS A 286 -13.21 -0.60 12.26
C HIS A 286 -14.65 -0.85 12.72
N HIS A 287 -15.66 -0.62 11.87
CA HIS A 287 -17.06 -0.90 12.22
C HIS A 287 -17.65 -1.89 11.21
N GLY A 288 -17.87 -3.16 11.60
CA GLY A 288 -18.22 -4.25 10.67
C GLY A 288 -19.52 -4.08 9.87
N ALA A 289 -20.44 -3.23 10.34
CA ALA A 289 -21.65 -2.86 9.58
C ALA A 289 -21.36 -2.02 8.31
N ALA A 290 -20.09 -1.74 8.01
CA ALA A 290 -19.66 -0.78 7.01
C ALA A 290 -19.22 -1.37 5.66
N TRP A 291 -19.00 -2.67 5.62
CA TRP A 291 -18.22 -3.35 4.60
C TRP A 291 -18.99 -4.58 4.11
N ALA A 292 -19.19 -4.73 2.80
CA ALA A 292 -19.69 -5.98 2.25
C ALA A 292 -18.53 -6.98 2.26
N GLY A 293 -18.66 -8.08 3.00
CA GLY A 293 -17.60 -9.09 3.15
C GLY A 293 -16.78 -9.04 4.46
N GLY A 294 -17.22 -8.29 5.48
CA GLY A 294 -16.59 -8.27 6.81
C GLY A 294 -15.59 -7.13 7.04
N LEU A 295 -15.02 -7.06 8.25
CA LEU A 295 -13.93 -6.13 8.57
C LEU A 295 -12.64 -6.60 7.90
N PRO A 296 -11.82 -5.71 7.32
CA PRO A 296 -10.47 -6.10 6.93
C PRO A 296 -9.73 -6.60 8.19
N PRO A 297 -9.25 -7.86 8.24
CA PRO A 297 -8.37 -8.29 9.30
C PRO A 297 -7.19 -7.33 9.35
N ALA A 298 -6.72 -7.05 10.56
CA ALA A 298 -5.72 -6.03 10.78
C ALA A 298 -4.39 -6.29 10.05
N ASP A 299 -4.17 -7.47 9.47
CA ASP A 299 -2.97 -7.85 8.72
C ASP A 299 -3.31 -8.61 7.42
N GLY A 300 -2.85 -8.09 6.28
CA GLY A 300 -2.68 -8.86 5.04
C GLY A 300 -3.85 -8.91 4.04
N ALA A 301 -4.93 -8.16 4.23
CA ALA A 301 -6.06 -8.14 3.29
C ALA A 301 -5.89 -7.14 2.12
N ALA A 302 -6.40 -7.50 0.93
CA ALA A 302 -6.52 -6.56 -0.18
C ALA A 302 -7.79 -5.73 -0.04
N VAL A 303 -7.68 -4.40 -0.12
CA VAL A 303 -8.81 -3.48 0.11
C VAL A 303 -9.21 -2.78 -1.17
N TYR A 304 -10.48 -2.90 -1.56
CA TYR A 304 -11.02 -2.32 -2.79
C TYR A 304 -12.16 -1.35 -2.47
N LEU A 305 -11.87 -0.05 -2.56
CA LEU A 305 -12.84 1.02 -2.41
C LEU A 305 -13.38 1.42 -3.78
N ASP A 306 -14.39 0.70 -4.25
CA ASP A 306 -15.07 1.04 -5.50
C ASP A 306 -16.47 1.63 -5.26
N ALA A 307 -16.81 2.67 -6.02
CA ALA A 307 -18.09 3.34 -5.94
C ALA A 307 -18.84 3.29 -7.26
N ALA A 308 -19.99 2.61 -7.28
CA ALA A 308 -20.92 2.67 -8.42
C ALA A 308 -21.27 4.14 -8.74
N VAL A 309 -21.42 4.45 -10.03
CA VAL A 309 -21.52 5.78 -10.65
C VAL A 309 -22.56 6.75 -10.02
N SER A 310 -23.45 6.25 -9.17
CA SER A 310 -24.54 7.02 -8.55
C SER A 310 -24.24 7.63 -7.16
N SER A 311 -23.14 7.29 -6.46
CA SER A 311 -22.82 7.89 -5.15
C SER A 311 -21.36 7.77 -4.72
N ALA A 312 -20.78 8.82 -4.11
CA ALA A 312 -19.44 8.78 -3.49
C ALA A 312 -19.43 8.01 -2.15
N TYR A 313 -18.43 7.15 -1.94
CA TYR A 313 -18.21 6.42 -0.68
C TYR A 313 -16.99 6.96 0.07
N TYR A 314 -17.12 7.09 1.39
CA TYR A 314 -16.07 7.59 2.27
C TYR A 314 -15.76 6.54 3.32
N VAL A 315 -14.51 6.09 3.40
CA VAL A 315 -14.01 5.24 4.49
C VAL A 315 -13.10 6.06 5.38
N ASN A 316 -13.38 6.09 6.68
CA ASN A 316 -12.53 6.76 7.66
C ASN A 316 -11.72 5.75 8.46
N LEU A 317 -10.40 5.96 8.51
CA LEU A 317 -9.53 5.28 9.47
C LEU A 317 -9.59 6.03 10.80
N ARG A 318 -9.87 5.30 11.89
CA ARG A 318 -10.02 5.87 13.25
C ARG A 318 -8.93 5.41 14.23
N LYS A 319 -8.02 4.55 13.77
CA LYS A 319 -6.81 4.07 14.46
C LYS A 319 -5.87 3.49 13.39
N ASP A 320 -4.69 3.06 13.82
CA ASP A 320 -3.75 2.35 12.95
C ASP A 320 -4.38 1.10 12.32
N ALA A 321 -4.04 0.85 11.07
CA ALA A 321 -4.54 -0.26 10.27
C ALA A 321 -3.47 -0.73 9.31
N SER A 322 -3.57 -1.98 8.85
CA SER A 322 -2.73 -2.48 7.75
C SER A 322 -3.55 -3.17 6.66
N ALA A 323 -2.96 -3.24 5.46
CA ALA A 323 -3.52 -3.91 4.29
C ALA A 323 -2.39 -4.50 3.43
N ALA A 324 -2.66 -5.57 2.68
CA ALA A 324 -1.74 -6.10 1.69
C ALA A 324 -1.71 -5.24 0.41
N SER A 325 -2.85 -4.70 0.00
CA SER A 325 -2.96 -3.75 -1.10
C SER A 325 -4.17 -2.85 -0.89
N LEU A 326 -4.16 -1.69 -1.55
CA LEU A 326 -5.27 -0.75 -1.52
C LEU A 326 -5.57 -0.27 -2.94
N VAL A 327 -6.83 -0.39 -3.37
CA VAL A 327 -7.31 0.22 -4.61
C VAL A 327 -8.49 1.12 -4.27
N VAL A 328 -8.42 2.38 -4.69
CA VAL A 328 -9.52 3.34 -4.59
C VAL A 328 -9.94 3.72 -6.00
N SER A 329 -11.13 3.33 -6.42
CA SER A 329 -11.59 3.49 -7.80
C SER A 329 -12.92 4.22 -7.94
N GLY A 330 -13.20 4.72 -9.15
CA GLY A 330 -14.48 5.34 -9.48
C GLY A 330 -14.69 6.63 -8.69
N ARG A 331 -15.68 6.64 -7.79
CA ARG A 331 -15.94 7.74 -6.82
C ARG A 331 -15.57 7.36 -5.38
N GLY A 332 -14.73 6.36 -5.20
CA GLY A 332 -14.26 5.90 -3.90
C GLY A 332 -13.40 6.97 -3.22
N ARG A 333 -13.56 7.13 -1.91
CA ARG A 333 -12.73 8.02 -1.11
C ARG A 333 -12.29 7.39 0.20
N LEU A 334 -10.98 7.43 0.47
CA LEU A 334 -10.39 7.10 1.75
C LEU A 334 -9.99 8.40 2.47
N ASP A 335 -10.33 8.50 3.74
CA ASP A 335 -9.94 9.59 4.64
C ASP A 335 -9.20 8.99 5.83
N VAL A 336 -7.90 9.23 5.94
CA VAL A 336 -7.13 8.82 7.12
C VAL A 336 -7.35 9.89 8.18
N GLN A 337 -8.28 9.65 9.12
CA GLN A 337 -8.67 10.64 10.14
C GLN A 337 -7.90 10.49 11.45
N VAL A 338 -7.46 9.29 11.80
CA VAL A 338 -6.62 9.01 12.96
C VAL A 338 -5.71 7.81 12.65
N GLY A 339 -4.44 7.89 13.08
CA GLY A 339 -3.49 6.78 12.99
C GLY A 339 -2.85 6.63 11.61
N THR A 340 -2.10 5.55 11.42
CA THR A 340 -1.36 5.24 10.21
C THR A 340 -1.95 4.03 9.49
N LEU A 341 -2.20 4.14 8.19
CA LEU A 341 -2.44 3.01 7.30
C LEU A 341 -1.10 2.49 6.77
N THR A 342 -0.78 1.23 7.03
CA THR A 342 0.38 0.56 6.43
C THR A 342 -0.07 -0.41 5.36
N VAL A 343 0.28 -0.14 4.10
CA VAL A 343 0.01 -1.02 2.96
C VAL A 343 1.31 -1.72 2.58
N SER A 344 1.37 -3.04 2.77
CA SER A 344 2.62 -3.79 2.50
C SER A 344 2.93 -3.93 1.00
N GLY A 345 1.91 -3.83 0.15
CA GLY A 345 2.01 -3.88 -1.31
C GLY A 345 1.69 -2.54 -1.96
N ALA A 346 0.99 -2.58 -3.09
CA ALA A 346 0.66 -1.40 -3.87
C ALA A 346 -0.61 -0.69 -3.40
N THR A 347 -0.56 0.64 -3.43
CA THR A 347 -1.72 1.53 -3.35
C THR A 347 -2.02 2.12 -4.73
N SER A 348 -3.26 2.04 -5.20
CA SER A 348 -3.67 2.59 -6.49
C SER A 348 -4.92 3.45 -6.35
N VAL A 349 -4.92 4.63 -6.97
CA VAL A 349 -6.08 5.52 -7.07
C VAL A 349 -6.47 5.64 -8.54
N GLN A 350 -7.69 5.25 -8.89
CA GLN A 350 -8.13 5.04 -10.27
C GLN A 350 -9.45 5.78 -10.58
N GLY A 351 -9.38 6.80 -11.44
CA GLY A 351 -10.53 7.55 -11.94
C GLY A 351 -10.67 8.95 -11.34
N ALA A 352 -11.19 9.88 -12.15
CA ALA A 352 -11.34 11.32 -11.89
C ALA A 352 -11.85 11.74 -10.52
N ASP A 353 -12.73 10.93 -9.93
CA ASP A 353 -13.41 11.21 -8.67
C ASP A 353 -12.84 10.39 -7.49
N ALA A 354 -11.86 9.51 -7.72
CA ALA A 354 -11.25 8.66 -6.71
C ALA A 354 -10.22 9.44 -5.89
N GLN A 355 -10.28 9.30 -4.55
CA GLN A 355 -9.48 10.16 -3.66
C GLN A 355 -8.93 9.45 -2.44
N ILE A 356 -7.69 9.77 -2.06
CA ILE A 356 -7.13 9.49 -0.74
C ILE A 356 -6.79 10.83 -0.08
N ALA A 357 -7.26 11.04 1.16
CA ALA A 357 -6.93 12.21 1.95
C ALA A 357 -6.14 11.82 3.22
N VAL A 358 -4.98 12.46 3.42
CA VAL A 358 -4.09 12.27 4.58
C VAL A 358 -3.99 13.60 5.33
N LYS A 359 -4.34 13.60 6.63
CA LYS A 359 -4.64 14.78 7.44
C LYS A 359 -3.75 14.86 8.68
N ASP A 360 -3.79 15.98 9.40
CA ASP A 360 -2.99 16.21 10.60
C ASP A 360 -3.00 15.02 11.57
N GLY A 361 -1.82 14.55 11.95
CA GLY A 361 -1.65 13.45 12.90
C GLY A 361 -1.97 12.06 12.35
N THR A 362 -2.04 11.90 11.02
CA THR A 362 -2.31 10.62 10.36
C THR A 362 -1.23 10.23 9.36
N GLY A 363 -1.19 8.94 9.00
CA GLY A 363 -0.14 8.38 8.16
C GLY A 363 -0.65 7.47 7.04
N LEU A 364 0.05 7.46 5.91
CA LEU A 364 -0.04 6.42 4.88
C LEU A 364 1.37 5.94 4.56
N HIS A 365 1.66 4.68 4.84
CA HIS A 365 2.92 4.03 4.54
C HIS A 365 2.64 2.98 3.48
N THR A 366 3.22 3.08 2.29
CA THR A 366 2.95 2.14 1.19
C THR A 366 4.21 1.92 0.36
N ALA A 367 4.45 0.72 -0.16
CA ALA A 367 5.63 0.50 -0.99
C ALA A 367 5.51 1.27 -2.32
N GLU A 368 4.36 1.12 -2.98
CA GLU A 368 4.06 1.78 -4.25
C GLU A 368 2.77 2.60 -4.13
N LEU A 369 2.74 3.76 -4.77
CA LEU A 369 1.57 4.61 -4.91
C LEU A 369 1.41 5.04 -6.37
N THR A 370 0.34 4.59 -7.03
CA THR A 370 0.05 4.97 -8.42
C THR A 370 -1.28 5.72 -8.50
N ILE A 371 -1.25 6.93 -9.06
CA ILE A 371 -2.40 7.82 -9.21
C ILE A 371 -2.76 7.91 -10.69
N GLN A 372 -3.77 7.16 -11.11
CA GLN A 372 -4.32 7.13 -12.46
C GLN A 372 -5.64 7.88 -12.45
N ASP A 373 -5.66 9.13 -12.94
CA ASP A 373 -6.85 9.98 -13.02
C ASP A 373 -7.44 10.42 -11.65
N GLY A 374 -6.94 9.89 -10.51
CA GLY A 374 -7.42 10.25 -9.17
C GLY A 374 -6.66 11.38 -8.47
N LEU A 375 -6.94 11.57 -7.18
CA LEU A 375 -6.28 12.55 -6.31
C LEU A 375 -5.76 11.89 -5.03
N VAL A 376 -4.49 12.13 -4.72
CA VAL A 376 -3.96 11.96 -3.37
C VAL A 376 -3.72 13.34 -2.78
N TRP A 377 -4.38 13.64 -1.66
CA TRP A 377 -4.31 14.94 -1.01
C TRP A 377 -3.72 14.82 0.40
N ILE A 378 -2.56 15.45 0.59
CA ILE A 378 -1.85 15.57 1.86
C ILE A 378 -2.10 16.99 2.39
N SER A 379 -2.68 17.09 3.58
CA SER A 379 -3.04 18.38 4.18
C SER A 379 -2.37 18.63 5.53
N GLY A 380 -1.65 17.64 6.07
CA GLY A 380 -1.10 17.72 7.43
C GLY A 380 -0.44 16.44 7.95
N GLY A 381 -0.85 15.27 7.44
CA GLY A 381 -0.28 13.99 7.85
C GLY A 381 0.98 13.62 7.09
N THR A 382 1.43 12.38 7.25
CA THR A 382 2.66 11.87 6.64
C THR A 382 2.35 10.79 5.60
N VAL A 383 2.94 10.92 4.42
CA VAL A 383 2.99 9.85 3.42
C VAL A 383 4.43 9.38 3.31
N GLU A 384 4.67 8.12 3.64
CA GLU A 384 5.96 7.44 3.42
C GLU A 384 5.78 6.42 2.31
N VAL A 385 6.61 6.53 1.27
CA VAL A 385 6.46 5.71 0.07
C VAL A 385 7.81 5.43 -0.57
N THR A 386 7.98 4.22 -1.12
CA THR A 386 9.17 3.96 -1.93
C THR A 386 9.02 4.65 -3.28
N THR A 387 7.98 4.31 -4.05
CA THR A 387 7.73 4.93 -5.36
C THR A 387 6.32 5.51 -5.43
N ALA A 388 6.22 6.81 -5.74
CA ALA A 388 4.95 7.50 -5.97
C ALA A 388 4.88 8.07 -7.40
N CYS A 389 3.99 7.52 -8.23
CA CYS A 389 3.77 7.98 -9.60
C CYS A 389 2.37 8.58 -9.80
N ALA A 390 2.31 9.84 -10.22
CA ALA A 390 1.11 10.43 -10.81
C ALA A 390 1.12 10.20 -12.33
N VAL A 391 0.30 9.26 -12.83
CA VAL A 391 0.30 8.84 -14.25
C VAL A 391 -0.78 9.54 -15.06
N ASP A 392 -1.90 9.92 -14.47
CA ASP A 392 -2.91 10.81 -15.09
C ASP A 392 -3.69 11.60 -14.03
N GLY A 393 -3.23 11.52 -12.78
CA GLY A 393 -3.89 12.10 -11.62
C GLY A 393 -3.03 13.14 -10.94
N GLN A 394 -3.44 13.53 -9.74
CA GLN A 394 -2.82 14.60 -8.99
C GLN A 394 -2.31 14.12 -7.63
N LEU A 395 -1.06 14.45 -7.32
CA LEU A 395 -0.54 14.47 -5.95
C LEU A 395 -0.54 15.92 -5.45
N GLN A 396 -1.31 16.19 -4.40
CA GLN A 396 -1.50 17.54 -3.88
C GLN A 396 -1.07 17.65 -2.42
N LEU A 397 -0.27 18.66 -2.11
CA LEU A 397 0.17 18.99 -0.76
C LEU A 397 -0.32 20.39 -0.40
N THR A 398 -1.23 20.48 0.56
CA THR A 398 -1.64 21.75 1.20
C THR A 398 -1.10 21.86 2.63
N GLY A 399 -0.08 21.05 2.95
CA GLY A 399 0.53 20.88 4.27
C GLY A 399 1.06 19.44 4.42
N GLY A 400 1.53 19.09 5.62
CA GLY A 400 1.98 17.73 5.96
C GLY A 400 3.34 17.37 5.38
N ARG A 401 3.63 16.06 5.35
CA ARG A 401 4.92 15.50 4.94
C ARG A 401 4.75 14.42 3.87
N LEU A 402 5.60 14.46 2.84
CA LEU A 402 5.81 13.40 1.85
C LEU A 402 7.28 12.98 1.88
N SER A 403 7.54 11.70 2.11
CA SER A 403 8.85 11.08 2.00
C SER A 403 8.79 10.01 0.93
N ALA A 404 9.44 10.25 -0.22
CA ALA A 404 9.50 9.33 -1.34
C ALA A 404 10.96 8.90 -1.63
N ALA A 405 11.20 7.65 -2.02
CA ALA A 405 12.48 7.32 -2.68
C ALA A 405 12.45 7.80 -4.12
N GLU A 406 11.37 7.47 -4.85
CA GLU A 406 11.11 7.91 -6.21
C GLU A 406 9.77 8.66 -6.28
N LEU A 407 9.80 9.85 -6.86
CA LEU A 407 8.62 10.67 -7.15
C LEU A 407 8.55 10.93 -8.64
N CYS A 408 7.56 10.34 -9.31
CA CYS A 408 7.34 10.39 -10.75
C CYS A 408 6.07 11.18 -11.06
N VAL A 409 6.15 12.13 -11.98
CA VAL A 409 5.02 12.95 -12.41
C VAL A 409 4.90 12.86 -13.92
N GLY A 410 3.76 12.39 -14.43
CA GLY A 410 3.48 12.34 -15.87
C GLY A 410 4.32 11.34 -16.68
N HIS A 411 4.80 10.26 -16.06
CA HIS A 411 5.40 9.14 -16.78
C HIS A 411 4.31 8.18 -17.27
N GLY A 412 4.06 8.17 -18.59
CA GLY A 412 3.06 7.29 -19.20
C GLY A 412 1.64 7.87 -19.24
N GLY A 413 1.47 9.17 -18.94
CA GLY A 413 0.23 9.94 -19.05
C GLY A 413 0.37 11.36 -18.46
N ALA A 414 -0.74 12.08 -18.26
CA ALA A 414 -0.78 13.49 -17.85
C ALA A 414 -0.87 13.69 -16.33
N GLY A 415 0.23 13.48 -15.61
CA GLY A 415 0.31 13.61 -14.15
C GLY A 415 0.57 15.02 -13.65
N THR A 416 0.04 15.36 -12.47
CA THR A 416 0.26 16.67 -11.82
C THR A 416 0.83 16.52 -10.39
N LEU A 417 1.90 17.27 -10.10
CA LEU A 417 2.33 17.55 -8.73
C LEU A 417 1.91 18.97 -8.35
N ARG A 418 1.19 19.11 -7.23
CA ARG A 418 0.69 20.40 -6.73
C ARG A 418 1.13 20.63 -5.30
N ILE A 419 1.88 21.69 -5.05
CA ILE A 419 2.36 22.11 -3.73
C ILE A 419 1.74 23.48 -3.42
N ASP A 420 0.66 23.49 -2.66
CA ASP A 420 -0.08 24.70 -2.31
C ASP A 420 0.41 25.40 -1.04
N ASP A 421 1.05 24.66 -0.14
CA ASP A 421 1.61 25.19 1.09
C ASP A 421 3.14 25.17 1.03
N PRO A 422 3.84 26.32 1.09
CA PRO A 422 5.30 26.35 1.14
C PRO A 422 5.87 25.71 2.42
N GLY A 423 5.05 25.50 3.46
CA GLY A 423 5.42 24.77 4.67
C GLY A 423 5.31 23.25 4.57
N ALA A 424 4.88 22.69 3.43
CA ALA A 424 4.87 21.24 3.24
C ALA A 424 6.30 20.67 3.24
N ASP A 425 6.52 19.57 3.96
CA ASP A 425 7.81 18.89 4.07
C ASP A 425 7.88 17.79 2.99
N ILE A 426 8.76 17.95 2.00
CA ILE A 426 8.86 17.02 0.86
C ILE A 426 10.30 16.55 0.73
N THR A 427 10.53 15.28 1.00
CA THR A 427 11.84 14.63 0.83
C THR A 427 11.79 13.61 -0.29
N VAL A 428 12.77 13.67 -1.19
CA VAL A 428 13.03 12.66 -2.23
C VAL A 428 14.46 12.13 -2.05
N SER A 429 14.64 10.80 -2.03
CA SER A 429 15.91 10.16 -1.64
C SER A 429 16.53 9.26 -2.72
N GLY A 430 15.99 9.27 -3.94
CA GLY A 430 16.51 8.49 -5.06
C GLY A 430 16.29 9.17 -6.41
N LYS A 431 15.04 9.50 -6.75
CA LYS A 431 14.76 10.22 -8.00
C LYS A 431 13.49 11.06 -7.96
N LEU A 432 13.57 12.30 -8.44
CA LEU A 432 12.43 13.10 -8.89
C LEU A 432 12.40 13.07 -10.43
N SER A 433 11.27 12.73 -11.04
CA SER A 433 11.17 12.73 -12.50
C SER A 433 9.88 13.36 -13.02
N PHE A 434 10.04 14.21 -14.02
CA PHE A 434 8.96 14.82 -14.80
C PHE A 434 8.92 14.17 -16.18
N GLY A 435 7.81 13.53 -16.52
CA GLY A 435 7.58 12.95 -17.84
C GLY A 435 7.09 13.99 -18.86
N PRO A 436 6.90 13.58 -20.13
CA PRO A 436 6.55 14.49 -21.23
C PRO A 436 5.31 15.34 -20.99
N ASP A 437 4.27 14.75 -20.41
CA ASP A 437 2.95 15.38 -20.17
C ASP A 437 2.74 15.78 -18.71
N SER A 438 3.84 16.01 -17.97
CA SER A 438 3.80 16.39 -16.56
C SER A 438 3.38 17.84 -16.34
N SER A 439 2.74 18.12 -15.20
CA SER A 439 2.49 19.49 -14.73
C SER A 439 2.95 19.68 -13.29
N LEU A 440 3.50 20.86 -13.01
CA LEU A 440 3.92 21.29 -11.68
C LEU A 440 3.29 22.63 -11.33
N ILE A 441 2.60 22.66 -10.19
CA ILE A 441 2.10 23.89 -9.58
C ILE A 441 2.70 23.99 -8.19
N ALA A 442 3.45 25.05 -7.91
CA ALA A 442 4.07 25.27 -6.60
C ALA A 442 3.80 26.68 -6.09
N ALA A 443 3.45 26.80 -4.81
CA ALA A 443 3.35 28.05 -4.11
C ALA A 443 4.74 28.68 -3.94
N GLY A 444 4.81 30.02 -3.96
CA GLY A 444 6.06 30.74 -3.76
C GLY A 444 6.74 30.36 -2.45
N GLY A 445 7.98 29.86 -2.53
CA GLY A 445 8.76 29.40 -1.38
C GLY A 445 8.61 27.93 -1.05
N ALA A 446 7.88 27.14 -1.85
CA ALA A 446 7.88 25.69 -1.75
C ALA A 446 9.30 25.13 -1.92
N ALA A 447 9.59 24.03 -1.22
CA ALA A 447 10.89 23.37 -1.28
C ALA A 447 10.75 21.85 -1.37
N ILE A 448 11.71 21.21 -2.03
CA ILE A 448 11.91 19.76 -2.02
C ILE A 448 13.34 19.47 -1.58
N GLN A 449 13.49 18.63 -0.56
CA GLN A 449 14.78 18.13 -0.08
C GLN A 449 15.18 16.89 -0.89
N MET A 450 16.29 17.00 -1.61
CA MET A 450 16.89 15.98 -2.46
C MET A 450 18.05 15.34 -1.67
N THR A 451 17.82 14.15 -1.10
CA THR A 451 18.72 13.51 -0.12
C THR A 451 19.44 12.30 -0.74
N GLY A 452 20.18 12.54 -1.82
CA GLY A 452 20.80 11.50 -2.63
C GLY A 452 19.93 11.16 -3.85
N SER A 453 19.36 12.19 -4.47
CA SER A 453 18.31 12.05 -5.48
C SER A 453 18.66 12.81 -6.75
N GLY A 454 18.59 12.14 -7.89
CA GLY A 454 18.65 12.82 -9.20
C GLY A 454 17.34 13.54 -9.55
N LEU A 455 17.42 14.47 -10.50
CA LEU A 455 16.28 15.08 -11.19
C LEU A 455 16.34 14.75 -12.69
N GLU A 456 15.29 14.11 -13.20
CA GLU A 456 15.06 13.93 -14.64
C GLU A 456 13.90 14.82 -15.10
N ASN A 457 14.07 15.54 -16.20
CA ASN A 457 12.99 16.30 -16.83
C ASN A 457 12.86 15.95 -18.31
N HIS A 458 11.84 15.17 -18.65
CA HIS A 458 11.51 14.78 -20.03
C HIS A 458 10.38 15.64 -20.63
N SER A 459 9.93 16.69 -19.94
CA SER A 459 8.86 17.57 -20.42
C SER A 459 9.35 18.47 -21.55
N THR A 460 8.53 18.63 -22.59
CA THR A 460 8.78 19.63 -23.66
C THR A 460 7.90 20.87 -23.52
N ASP A 461 7.15 21.00 -22.42
CA ASP A 461 6.26 22.14 -22.16
C ASP A 461 6.70 22.90 -20.89
N PRO A 462 7.51 23.97 -21.03
CA PRO A 462 7.94 24.77 -19.89
C PRO A 462 6.78 25.51 -19.21
N THR A 463 5.63 25.67 -19.88
CA THR A 463 4.44 26.30 -19.28
C THR A 463 3.76 25.34 -18.31
N ALA A 464 3.74 24.04 -18.62
CA ALA A 464 3.16 23.01 -17.75
C ALA A 464 3.95 22.84 -16.44
N LEU A 465 5.27 23.11 -16.48
CA LEU A 465 6.17 23.12 -15.33
C LEU A 465 6.49 24.52 -14.79
N ALA A 466 5.64 25.53 -15.06
CA ALA A 466 5.87 26.90 -14.58
C ALA A 466 6.05 27.00 -13.05
N GLY A 467 5.53 26.04 -12.27
CA GLY A 467 5.76 25.96 -10.82
C GLY A 467 7.24 25.85 -10.41
N LEU A 468 8.15 25.44 -11.31
CA LEU A 468 9.60 25.42 -11.04
C LEU A 468 10.12 26.79 -10.60
N GLU A 469 9.56 27.89 -11.12
CA GLU A 469 9.99 29.26 -10.78
C GLU A 469 9.79 29.60 -9.28
N ASN A 470 8.89 28.86 -8.61
CA ASN A 470 8.53 29.05 -7.21
C ASN A 470 9.20 28.03 -6.27
N LEU A 471 9.90 27.06 -6.85
CA LEU A 471 10.44 25.90 -6.16
C LEU A 471 11.90 26.12 -5.77
N THR A 472 12.24 25.73 -4.55
CA THR A 472 13.62 25.51 -4.12
C THR A 472 13.95 24.02 -4.15
N LEU A 473 14.95 23.61 -4.93
CA LEU A 473 15.53 22.28 -4.81
C LEU A 473 16.75 22.35 -3.89
N ILE A 474 16.75 21.55 -2.83
CA ILE A 474 17.79 21.53 -1.80
C ILE A 474 18.50 20.18 -1.87
N PHE A 475 19.73 20.14 -2.41
CA PHE A 475 20.51 18.91 -2.52
C PHE A 475 21.39 18.70 -1.30
N GLU A 476 21.17 17.60 -0.58
CA GLU A 476 21.81 17.26 0.70
C GLU A 476 22.05 15.74 0.79
N GLY A 477 22.44 15.10 -0.31
CA GLY A 477 22.69 13.66 -0.39
C GLY A 477 23.94 13.15 0.34
N GLY A 478 24.73 14.06 0.90
CA GLY A 478 25.98 13.77 1.57
C GLY A 478 27.16 13.62 0.61
N SER A 479 28.38 13.68 1.15
CA SER A 479 29.62 13.65 0.35
C SER A 479 29.81 12.41 -0.53
N GLY A 480 29.14 11.31 -0.21
CA GLY A 480 29.19 10.05 -0.96
C GLY A 480 28.22 9.96 -2.14
N SER A 481 27.27 10.89 -2.26
CA SER A 481 26.33 10.95 -3.39
C SER A 481 26.74 12.08 -4.32
N VAL A 482 26.62 11.86 -5.62
CA VAL A 482 26.63 12.91 -6.64
C VAL A 482 25.31 12.79 -7.37
N ASP A 483 24.48 13.82 -7.24
CA ASP A 483 23.12 13.80 -7.71
C ASP A 483 23.06 14.43 -9.11
N ASP A 484 22.56 13.68 -10.08
CA ASP A 484 22.42 14.17 -11.46
C ASP A 484 21.24 15.15 -11.56
N LEU A 485 21.47 16.29 -12.21
CA LEU A 485 20.49 17.34 -12.42
C LEU A 485 20.33 17.62 -13.91
N GLU A 486 19.22 17.16 -14.48
CA GLU A 486 18.85 17.42 -15.88
C GLU A 486 18.69 18.91 -16.15
N VAL A 487 19.35 19.40 -17.20
CA VAL A 487 19.20 20.78 -17.70
C VAL A 487 18.18 20.81 -18.83
N ALA A 488 17.12 21.60 -18.67
CA ALA A 488 16.00 21.59 -19.63
C ALA A 488 15.75 22.91 -20.36
N GLY A 489 16.37 24.02 -19.93
CA GLY A 489 16.14 25.32 -20.55
C GLY A 489 16.97 25.49 -21.83
N GLU A 490 16.45 26.13 -22.87
CA GLU A 490 17.23 26.54 -24.04
C GLU A 490 18.36 27.48 -23.58
N ASP A 491 19.59 27.22 -24.03
CA ASP A 491 20.74 28.06 -23.73
C ASP A 491 20.68 29.36 -24.53
N LEU A 492 20.03 30.35 -23.93
CA LEU A 492 19.93 31.72 -24.41
C LEU A 492 21.09 32.61 -23.91
N GLY A 493 22.03 32.04 -23.16
CA GLY A 493 23.04 32.81 -22.43
C GLY A 493 22.48 33.55 -21.21
N PRO A 494 23.29 34.44 -20.59
CA PRO A 494 22.91 35.21 -19.43
C PRO A 494 22.05 36.42 -19.83
N ILE A 495 20.83 36.17 -20.32
CA ILE A 495 19.82 37.18 -20.61
C ILE A 495 18.52 36.87 -19.88
N LEU A 496 17.74 37.89 -19.52
CA LEU A 496 16.50 37.72 -18.75
C LEU A 496 15.46 36.82 -19.45
N ALA A 497 15.52 36.69 -20.78
CA ALA A 497 14.64 35.78 -21.50
C ALA A 497 14.82 34.31 -21.10
N GLY A 498 16.01 33.92 -20.63
CA GLY A 498 16.28 32.56 -20.14
C GLY A 498 15.53 32.15 -18.88
N TRP A 499 14.93 33.10 -18.15
CA TRP A 499 14.08 32.84 -16.98
C TRP A 499 12.59 32.77 -17.29
N ALA A 500 12.17 33.07 -18.52
CA ALA A 500 10.77 33.14 -18.89
C ALA A 500 10.39 31.96 -19.78
N ASN A 501 9.47 31.10 -19.31
CA ASN A 501 8.98 29.92 -20.03
C ASN A 501 10.13 29.04 -20.58
N ASN A 502 11.13 28.76 -19.74
CA ASN A 502 12.34 28.05 -20.13
C ASN A 502 12.85 27.09 -19.03
N PHE A 503 11.92 26.45 -18.32
CA PHE A 503 12.20 25.52 -17.20
C PHE A 503 13.09 26.11 -16.08
N ALA A 504 13.10 27.43 -15.92
CA ALA A 504 13.90 28.10 -14.91
C ALA A 504 13.42 27.76 -13.49
N LEU A 505 14.35 27.46 -12.62
CA LEU A 505 14.11 27.10 -11.22
C LEU A 505 14.14 28.36 -10.33
N GLY A 506 13.29 28.40 -9.31
CA GLY A 506 13.26 29.46 -8.32
C GLY A 506 14.57 29.53 -7.54
N ALA A 507 14.97 28.43 -6.90
CA ALA A 507 16.25 28.37 -6.21
C ALA A 507 16.89 26.98 -6.29
N LEU A 508 18.21 26.97 -6.47
CA LEU A 508 19.06 25.81 -6.27
C LEU A 508 19.89 26.04 -5.02
N GLN A 509 19.73 25.16 -4.02
CA GLN A 509 20.56 25.14 -2.83
C GLN A 509 21.33 23.83 -2.79
N LEU A 510 22.65 23.93 -2.60
CA LEU A 510 23.53 22.79 -2.43
C LEU A 510 24.07 22.80 -1.00
N GLY A 511 23.79 21.72 -0.29
CA GLY A 511 24.11 21.52 1.11
C GLY A 511 23.25 22.31 2.09
N GLY A 512 23.50 22.09 3.37
CA GLY A 512 22.79 22.72 4.50
C GLY A 512 22.83 21.80 5.71
N ALA A 513 21.89 20.86 5.78
CA ALA A 513 21.87 19.79 6.77
C ALA A 513 22.96 18.73 6.53
N ASP A 514 23.27 18.44 5.26
CA ASP A 514 24.41 17.63 4.82
C ASP A 514 25.07 18.32 3.61
N VAL A 515 26.13 17.72 3.05
CA VAL A 515 26.81 18.18 1.84
C VAL A 515 25.94 17.87 0.61
N GLY A 516 25.80 18.84 -0.29
CA GLY A 516 25.16 18.66 -1.59
C GLY A 516 26.19 18.60 -2.71
N ARG A 517 26.17 17.56 -3.54
CA ARG A 517 27.03 17.47 -4.73
C ARG A 517 26.16 17.20 -5.94
N VAL A 518 26.23 18.08 -6.93
CA VAL A 518 25.40 17.99 -8.14
C VAL A 518 26.26 17.92 -9.39
N ARG A 519 25.87 17.07 -10.32
CA ARG A 519 26.39 17.03 -11.68
C ARG A 519 25.30 17.38 -12.66
N LEU A 520 25.56 18.35 -13.54
CA LEU A 520 24.62 18.67 -14.61
C LEU A 520 24.65 17.58 -15.68
N VAL A 521 23.47 17.20 -16.17
CA VAL A 521 23.32 16.24 -17.27
C VAL A 521 22.33 16.77 -18.30
N ASN A 522 22.46 16.26 -19.52
CA ASN A 522 21.57 16.52 -20.65
C ASN A 522 21.25 15.15 -21.24
N ASP A 523 20.36 14.43 -20.56
CA ASP A 523 19.91 13.10 -20.94
C ASP A 523 18.55 13.13 -21.65
N ALA A 524 17.80 14.24 -21.55
CA ALA A 524 16.52 14.46 -22.19
C ALA A 524 16.58 15.60 -23.22
N GLU A 525 15.86 15.45 -24.33
CA GLU A 525 15.69 16.52 -25.31
C GLU A 525 14.39 17.27 -25.02
N ASN A 526 14.46 18.46 -24.42
CA ASN A 526 13.30 19.24 -24.00
C ASN A 526 12.77 20.18 -25.10
N HIS A 527 13.54 20.42 -26.16
CA HIS A 527 13.20 21.40 -27.20
C HIS A 527 12.99 20.77 -28.57
N GLN A 528 12.09 21.36 -29.35
CA GLN A 528 11.88 20.98 -30.76
C GLN A 528 11.76 22.25 -31.64
N PRO A 529 12.68 22.48 -32.60
CA PRO A 529 13.83 21.63 -32.93
C PRO A 529 14.91 21.62 -31.83
N PRO A 530 15.81 20.61 -31.83
CA PRO A 530 16.89 20.53 -30.85
C PRO A 530 17.78 21.79 -30.79
N CYS A 531 18.11 22.20 -29.58
CA CYS A 531 19.01 23.32 -29.28
C CYS A 531 19.89 22.97 -28.06
N PRO A 532 21.02 23.67 -27.84
CA PRO A 532 21.79 23.50 -26.62
C PRO A 532 20.96 23.87 -25.40
N GLU A 533 21.09 23.10 -24.31
CA GLU A 533 20.36 23.33 -23.07
C GLU A 533 21.28 23.82 -21.94
N ALA A 534 20.70 24.55 -20.99
CA ALA A 534 21.37 25.13 -19.84
C ALA A 534 20.44 25.21 -18.63
N LEU A 535 21.05 25.27 -17.44
CA LEU A 535 20.33 25.47 -16.19
C LEU A 535 20.16 26.97 -15.89
N TYR A 536 18.92 27.39 -15.63
CA TYR A 536 18.60 28.75 -15.19
C TYR A 536 18.02 28.71 -13.76
N VAL A 537 18.63 29.41 -12.82
CA VAL A 537 18.18 29.49 -11.41
C VAL A 537 18.01 30.95 -10.97
N SER A 538 16.94 31.30 -10.25
CA SER A 538 16.77 32.68 -9.77
C SER A 538 17.62 32.97 -8.52
N SER A 539 17.84 31.97 -7.67
CA SER A 539 18.74 32.05 -6.53
C SER A 539 19.66 30.83 -6.50
N LEU A 540 20.97 31.05 -6.39
CA LEU A 540 21.96 30.00 -6.23
C LEU A 540 22.58 30.11 -4.83
N VAL A 541 22.52 29.03 -4.06
CA VAL A 541 23.15 28.92 -2.74
C VAL A 541 24.04 27.69 -2.74
N VAL A 542 25.33 27.88 -2.49
CA VAL A 542 26.30 26.79 -2.38
C VAL A 542 26.94 26.86 -1.00
N ASN A 543 26.57 25.93 -0.12
CA ASN A 543 27.06 25.87 1.25
C ASN A 543 28.48 25.24 1.30
N PRO A 544 29.23 25.43 2.40
CA PRO A 544 30.57 24.84 2.56
C PRO A 544 30.58 23.33 2.30
N GLY A 545 31.64 22.83 1.64
CA GLY A 545 31.77 21.44 1.22
C GLY A 545 30.91 21.00 0.04
N ALA A 546 29.91 21.78 -0.39
CA ALA A 546 29.08 21.44 -1.55
C ALA A 546 29.82 21.64 -2.87
N THR A 547 29.52 20.83 -3.89
CA THR A 547 30.21 20.87 -5.19
C THR A 547 29.25 20.93 -6.37
N ILE A 548 29.74 21.51 -7.46
CA ILE A 548 29.04 21.59 -8.75
C ILE A 548 29.96 21.05 -9.84
N ASN A 549 29.50 20.06 -10.57
CA ASN A 549 30.13 19.56 -11.78
C ASN A 549 29.30 19.96 -13.00
N PHE A 550 29.85 20.82 -13.85
CA PHE A 550 29.14 21.32 -15.03
C PHE A 550 28.98 20.30 -16.15
N ASN A 551 29.87 19.31 -16.24
CA ASN A 551 29.82 18.31 -17.32
C ASN A 551 29.67 18.95 -18.72
N ASP A 552 30.44 20.02 -18.98
CA ASP A 552 30.39 20.84 -20.21
C ASP A 552 29.07 21.59 -20.50
N LEU A 553 28.19 21.74 -19.50
CA LEU A 553 26.92 22.49 -19.57
C LEU A 553 27.02 23.86 -18.88
N ASN A 554 26.07 24.74 -19.20
CA ASN A 554 26.04 26.10 -18.64
C ASN A 554 25.02 26.22 -17.48
N LEU A 555 25.41 26.99 -16.46
CA LEU A 555 24.54 27.41 -15.36
C LEU A 555 24.47 28.94 -15.32
N TYR A 556 23.26 29.47 -15.38
CA TYR A 556 22.96 30.88 -15.27
C TYR A 556 22.15 31.18 -14.01
N PHE A 557 22.52 32.24 -13.30
CA PHE A 557 21.87 32.65 -12.06
C PHE A 557 21.65 34.17 -12.02
N LEU A 558 20.73 34.63 -11.15
CA LEU A 558 20.56 36.06 -10.91
C LEU A 558 21.43 36.51 -9.73
N SER A 559 22.27 37.52 -9.96
CA SER A 559 23.05 38.21 -8.92
C SER A 559 22.67 39.69 -8.95
N ASP A 560 22.17 40.22 -7.83
CA ASP A 560 21.59 41.57 -7.74
C ASP A 560 20.51 41.84 -8.81
N GLY A 561 19.73 40.80 -9.16
CA GLY A 561 18.69 40.86 -10.20
C GLY A 561 19.24 40.96 -11.63
N GLN A 562 20.54 40.78 -11.84
CA GLN A 562 21.16 40.73 -13.16
C GLN A 562 21.53 39.29 -13.53
N PRO A 563 21.26 38.85 -14.78
CA PRO A 563 21.76 37.58 -15.28
C PRO A 563 23.28 37.48 -15.21
N ARG A 564 23.77 36.37 -14.65
CA ARG A 564 25.16 35.95 -14.60
C ARG A 564 25.29 34.53 -15.10
N GLN A 565 26.48 34.17 -15.58
CA GLN A 565 26.88 32.79 -15.80
C GLN A 565 27.83 32.41 -14.67
N LEU A 566 27.67 31.21 -14.13
CA LEU A 566 28.66 30.64 -13.22
C LEU A 566 29.80 30.03 -14.03
N PHE A 567 31.03 30.41 -13.72
CA PHE A 567 32.23 29.92 -14.41
C PHE A 567 33.05 29.03 -13.48
N GLY A 568 33.81 28.10 -14.06
CA GLY A 568 34.86 27.41 -13.32
C GLY A 568 35.84 28.42 -12.72
N GLY A 569 35.95 28.45 -11.40
CA GLY A 569 36.79 29.43 -10.69
C GLY A 569 36.06 30.62 -10.08
N ASP A 570 34.73 30.75 -10.22
CA ASP A 570 33.92 31.78 -9.55
C ASP A 570 33.48 31.25 -8.16
N ALA A 571 34.32 31.43 -7.15
CA ALA A 571 34.12 30.87 -5.81
C ALA A 571 33.10 31.68 -5.00
N ASN A 572 33.03 32.99 -5.23
CA ASN A 572 32.17 33.89 -4.46
C ASN A 572 30.77 34.08 -5.09
N LEU A 573 30.51 33.47 -6.26
CA LEU A 573 29.25 33.49 -6.99
C LEU A 573 28.84 34.91 -7.41
N ASP A 574 29.80 35.79 -7.74
CA ASP A 574 29.52 37.14 -8.23
C ASP A 574 29.38 37.23 -9.76
N GLY A 575 29.58 36.10 -10.45
CA GLY A 575 29.52 35.96 -11.89
C GLY A 575 30.80 36.44 -12.57
N ARG A 576 31.92 36.51 -11.85
CA ARG A 576 33.25 36.87 -12.36
C ARG A 576 34.29 35.92 -11.77
N VAL A 577 35.36 35.72 -12.52
CA VAL A 577 36.53 34.97 -12.04
C VAL A 577 37.68 35.95 -11.88
N ASP A 578 37.99 36.33 -10.64
CA ASP A 578 39.01 37.32 -10.32
C ASP A 578 39.89 36.97 -9.11
N GLY A 579 40.60 37.95 -8.58
CA GLY A 579 41.53 37.76 -7.46
C GLY A 579 40.84 37.48 -6.12
N LEU A 580 39.55 37.76 -5.98
CA LEU A 580 38.78 37.41 -4.81
C LEU A 580 38.53 35.89 -4.75
N ASP A 581 38.27 35.26 -5.89
CA ASP A 581 38.10 33.81 -5.97
C ASP A 581 39.41 33.06 -5.72
N TYR A 582 40.52 33.60 -6.23
CA TYR A 582 41.85 33.10 -5.91
C TYR A 582 42.11 33.07 -4.41
N ASN A 583 41.64 34.09 -3.67
CA ASN A 583 41.82 34.12 -2.22
C ASN A 583 41.08 32.95 -1.56
N ALA A 584 39.86 32.63 -2.01
CA ALA A 584 39.09 31.49 -1.50
C ALA A 584 39.85 30.18 -1.68
N TRP A 585 40.33 29.90 -2.90
CA TRP A 585 41.18 28.72 -3.18
C TRP A 585 42.47 28.71 -2.34
N SER A 586 43.18 29.84 -2.28
CA SER A 586 44.50 29.91 -1.62
C SER A 586 44.42 29.65 -0.10
N LEU A 587 43.29 29.97 0.52
CA LEU A 587 43.05 29.74 1.95
C LEU A 587 42.83 28.25 2.28
N HIS A 588 42.43 27.44 1.29
CA HIS A 588 42.11 26.02 1.46
C HIS A 588 43.07 25.08 0.73
N TYR A 589 44.19 25.60 0.19
CA TYR A 589 45.14 24.81 -0.60
C TYR A 589 45.63 23.54 0.11
N LEU A 590 45.49 22.39 -0.57
CA LEU A 590 45.74 21.02 -0.10
C LEU A 590 44.80 20.53 1.03
N GLY A 591 43.74 21.28 1.30
CA GLY A 591 42.67 20.93 2.24
C GLY A 591 41.46 20.34 1.53
N SER A 592 40.56 19.74 2.32
CA SER A 592 39.22 19.40 1.83
C SER A 592 38.44 20.68 1.58
N ALA A 593 37.76 20.74 0.45
CA ALA A 593 37.06 21.93 -0.02
C ALA A 593 35.83 21.52 -0.84
N GLY A 594 34.79 22.35 -0.79
CA GLY A 594 33.76 22.43 -1.83
C GLY A 594 34.00 23.62 -2.76
N TRP A 595 32.99 23.94 -3.58
CA TRP A 595 33.05 24.98 -4.61
C TRP A 595 33.49 26.33 -4.08
N CYS A 596 32.79 26.86 -3.06
CA CYS A 596 33.11 28.17 -2.47
C CYS A 596 34.44 28.18 -1.69
N GLU A 597 35.05 27.02 -1.47
CA GLU A 597 36.35 26.86 -0.82
C GLU A 597 37.47 26.64 -1.85
N GLY A 598 37.13 26.53 -3.14
CA GLY A 598 38.07 26.47 -4.26
C GLY A 598 38.26 25.10 -4.89
N ASP A 599 37.39 24.13 -4.63
CA ASP A 599 37.28 22.91 -5.43
C ASP A 599 36.42 23.19 -6.67
N PHE A 600 37.06 23.32 -7.84
CA PHE A 600 36.41 23.62 -9.11
C PHE A 600 36.36 22.41 -10.05
N ASN A 601 36.85 21.24 -9.61
CA ASN A 601 36.85 20.00 -10.38
C ASN A 601 36.03 18.87 -9.73
N ASP A 602 35.38 19.12 -8.59
CA ASP A 602 34.53 18.19 -7.83
C ASP A 602 35.30 16.95 -7.31
N ASP A 603 36.57 17.11 -6.93
CA ASP A 603 37.38 16.05 -6.32
C ASP A 603 37.51 16.15 -4.78
N LEU A 604 36.80 17.11 -4.18
CA LEU A 604 36.74 17.42 -2.75
C LEU A 604 38.04 17.97 -2.16
N THR A 605 38.99 18.39 -2.99
CA THR A 605 40.29 18.93 -2.58
C THR A 605 40.63 20.20 -3.35
N ALA A 606 40.96 21.30 -2.66
CA ALA A 606 41.45 22.50 -3.35
C ALA A 606 42.96 22.36 -3.65
N ASP A 607 43.34 22.07 -4.90
CA ASP A 607 44.72 21.79 -5.29
C ASP A 607 45.19 22.53 -6.56
N GLY A 608 46.29 22.07 -7.17
CA GLY A 608 46.87 22.70 -8.36
C GLY A 608 46.02 22.53 -9.63
N LEU A 609 45.12 21.56 -9.68
CA LEU A 609 44.17 21.35 -10.77
C LEU A 609 43.08 22.43 -10.75
N ASP A 610 42.58 22.79 -9.57
CA ASP A 610 41.61 23.88 -9.40
C ASP A 610 42.21 25.24 -9.76
N TYR A 611 43.48 25.45 -9.38
CA TYR A 611 44.21 26.63 -9.82
C TYR A 611 44.26 26.74 -11.34
N ASN A 612 44.46 25.62 -12.06
CA ASN A 612 44.46 25.64 -13.51
C ASN A 612 43.08 26.06 -14.04
N ILE A 613 41.99 25.55 -13.47
CA ILE A 613 40.61 25.91 -13.83
C ILE A 613 40.37 27.41 -13.60
N TRP A 614 40.69 27.93 -12.42
CA TRP A 614 40.60 29.36 -12.14
C TRP A 614 41.44 30.19 -13.12
N SER A 615 42.70 29.80 -13.35
CA SER A 615 43.62 30.56 -14.20
C SER A 615 43.20 30.61 -15.68
N LEU A 616 42.55 29.56 -16.17
CA LEU A 616 42.01 29.49 -17.52
C LEU A 616 40.78 30.38 -17.71
N ASN A 617 40.04 30.62 -16.62
CA ASN A 617 38.83 31.43 -16.62
C ASN A 617 39.04 32.86 -16.08
N TYR A 618 40.24 33.23 -15.64
CA TYR A 618 40.51 34.55 -15.08
C TYR A 618 40.05 35.68 -16.03
N GLN A 619 39.30 36.64 -15.48
CA GLN A 619 38.59 37.74 -16.16
C GLN A 619 37.32 37.37 -16.93
N MET A 620 36.86 36.12 -16.91
CA MET A 620 35.50 35.78 -17.36
C MET A 620 34.47 36.56 -16.53
N GLY A 621 33.35 36.93 -17.15
CA GLY A 621 32.27 37.71 -16.52
C GLY A 621 32.60 39.19 -16.21
N SER A 622 33.87 39.57 -16.23
CA SER A 622 34.30 40.97 -16.20
C SER A 622 34.09 41.56 -17.59
N GLY A 623 32.99 42.31 -17.77
CA GLY A 623 32.66 42.95 -19.05
C GLY A 623 33.88 43.61 -19.70
N ALA A 624 34.00 43.50 -21.03
CA ALA A 624 35.18 43.88 -21.79
C ALA A 624 35.83 45.14 -21.21
N ALA A 625 37.04 44.99 -20.66
CA ALA A 625 37.81 46.10 -20.14
C ALA A 625 37.82 47.19 -21.20
N GLY A 626 37.12 48.30 -20.95
CA GLY A 626 37.25 49.48 -21.78
C GLY A 626 38.74 49.78 -21.87
N GLN A 627 39.29 49.84 -23.08
CA GLN A 627 40.69 50.20 -23.28
C GLN A 627 40.97 51.41 -22.40
N VAL A 628 41.77 51.22 -21.35
CA VAL A 628 42.32 52.32 -20.59
C VAL A 628 43.05 53.17 -21.63
N PRO A 629 42.63 54.42 -21.92
CA PRO A 629 43.36 55.24 -22.85
C PRO A 629 44.77 55.35 -22.30
N GLU A 630 45.75 54.84 -23.06
CA GLU A 630 47.15 54.99 -22.70
C GLU A 630 47.38 56.48 -22.40
N PRO A 631 48.06 56.84 -21.29
CA PRO A 631 48.39 58.23 -21.05
C PRO A 631 49.08 58.77 -22.30
N CYS A 632 48.71 59.99 -22.71
CA CYS A 632 49.07 60.65 -23.96
C CYS A 632 50.58 60.96 -24.11
N CYS A 633 51.46 60.02 -23.80
CA CYS A 633 52.91 60.09 -23.96
C CYS A 633 53.28 60.32 -25.43
N GLY A 634 52.47 59.82 -26.38
CA GLY A 634 52.64 60.10 -27.81
C GLY A 634 52.39 61.57 -28.20
N LEU A 635 51.39 62.23 -27.60
CA LEU A 635 51.09 63.64 -27.86
C LEU A 635 52.14 64.59 -27.22
N LEU A 636 52.72 64.20 -26.08
CA LEU A 636 53.83 64.95 -25.46
C LEU A 636 55.16 64.77 -26.23
N LEU A 637 55.41 63.61 -26.84
CA LEU A 637 56.55 63.41 -27.74
C LEU A 637 56.41 64.21 -29.04
N VAL A 638 55.22 64.28 -29.64
CA VAL A 638 54.97 65.07 -30.85
C VAL A 638 55.00 66.58 -30.56
N ALA A 639 54.43 67.02 -29.42
CA ALA A 639 54.52 68.42 -28.99
C ALA A 639 55.97 68.83 -28.64
N GLY A 640 56.74 67.94 -28.01
CA GLY A 640 58.16 68.14 -27.70
C GLY A 640 59.04 68.24 -28.96
N VAL A 641 58.83 67.38 -29.96
CA VAL A 641 59.57 67.41 -31.22
C VAL A 641 59.22 68.65 -32.07
N CYS A 642 57.96 69.10 -32.04
CA CYS A 642 57.55 70.35 -32.70
C CYS A 642 58.12 71.60 -32.02
N ALA A 643 58.21 71.63 -30.68
CA ALA A 643 58.83 72.73 -29.93
C ALA A 643 60.36 72.81 -30.16
N VAL A 644 61.05 71.66 -30.27
CA VAL A 644 62.49 71.61 -30.58
C VAL A 644 62.78 71.95 -32.05
N ARG A 645 61.90 71.59 -32.99
CA ARG A 645 62.04 72.01 -34.40
C ARG A 645 61.75 73.49 -34.64
N ARG A 646 60.87 74.12 -33.87
CA ARG A 646 60.59 75.58 -33.98
C ARG A 646 61.74 76.44 -33.44
N ARG A 647 62.54 75.94 -32.49
CA ARG A 647 63.72 76.64 -31.94
C ARG A 647 64.96 76.60 -32.85
N ARG A 648 65.02 75.72 -33.85
CA ARG A 648 66.17 75.61 -34.79
C ARG A 648 66.00 76.39 -36.10
N ARG A 649 64.91 77.16 -36.28
CA ARG A 649 64.68 78.01 -37.46
C ARG A 649 64.67 79.52 -37.17
N GLY A 650 65.19 79.92 -36.00
CA GLY A 650 65.27 81.32 -35.57
C GLY A 650 66.65 81.71 -35.04
N ALA A 651 67.70 81.34 -35.77
CA ALA A 651 69.06 81.87 -35.64
C ALA A 651 69.57 82.21 -37.04
#